data_AF-A0A511N8J5-F1
#
_entry.id   AF-A0A511N8J5-F1
#
_cell.length_a   1.000
_cell.length_b   1.000
_cell.length_c   1.000
_cell.angle_alpha   90.00
_cell.angle_beta   90.00
_cell.angle_gamma   90.00
#
_symmetry.space_group_name_H-M   'P 1'
#
loop_
_entity.id
_entity.type
_entity.pdbx_description
1 polymer ?
#
loop_
_entity_poly.entity_id
_entity_poly.type
_entity_poly.pdbx_seq_one_letter_code
_entity_poly.pdbx_strand_id
1 'polypeptide(L)'
;MTIPSNLSTLFTDDRRWKHDGRRVIFWYDPSQEFQQEFDALELPKVRKWQVKDNFFTTKHELFAHAEDDFLLYLPFPEPAARENWLLDLQKSGLTFSADRAGLLFTELGLHDKNLQDVLRRHVRFFDSKTRKERLLALNIEPSISEQNLLLSMMCVLTDLKVRDEQLLIRKVLSAGLSEDSNELWSRLQKHGLEEAFWEQVKLTLGYQNKTVSLRRLMVSLLATHLQNGWSTAPAEITYFGIQPAHRAVVFMDQWKQHNQDSALWQTFSDQLAEDLDVQKYLKGIDPRNYQQADTFRALDLQILQEAALALTGTAPDFRKWSELLAGRASSIWFEDYQAAYLALQSAVDFFQALHGLPKTFPDQPEVLFQQYIDKYHRVDRAYRTFVEHFQQAELEELKPLSQAIENFYTNRFLAELGSRWSDVFGADVAKKLGFRAQQWSFFKSHVEPLLSDRVFVLISDALRYEIATELSEEISRELRGTVNLQAALSTLPSKTHWGMAALLPGNTLSVDDKGSVLRDGRSTEGLEARIKVLQQASGVEATAFKLPDLLSIPTEEMRNRIKPYRLIYVYHDVIDATGDHASSESGTFKAAREAMGDLLKAIKRLVNRLNAQKVLVTADHGFQYQRRPIEASDKLQLPKVPGVFETDRRYVLSSTPLQLESGNVQVDLSAYQKVENVQYYSPRGHLRYSISGSGVQYVHGGMSLQEMVIPILSYQHQRATKGDGGVSRKVKALITSTDRTVRNNTFTVMVVQEEPVTDKIRPRRVRIGLYEKEGRIAVTNEVLLDLASESSYATEREFPVKLIIGSRKTSSSTPYLLEVRDAEDDTVVTSEEWRVNILFSNDFDAF
;
A
#
# COMPACT_ATOMS: atom_id res chain seq x y z
N MET A 1 47.76 -33.55 -0.95
CA MET A 1 48.84 -33.81 -1.93
C MET A 1 48.21 -33.93 -3.31
N THR A 2 48.78 -33.28 -4.32
CA THR A 2 48.28 -33.34 -5.71
C THR A 2 48.80 -34.60 -6.41
N ILE A 3 48.11 -35.08 -7.46
CA ILE A 3 48.55 -36.22 -8.28
C ILE A 3 50.03 -36.09 -8.72
N PRO A 4 50.50 -34.93 -9.24
CA PRO A 4 51.91 -34.74 -9.60
C PRO A 4 52.88 -34.93 -8.43
N SER A 5 52.54 -34.43 -7.24
CA SER A 5 53.40 -34.56 -6.05
C SER A 5 53.52 -36.02 -5.59
N ASN A 6 52.42 -36.77 -5.64
CA ASN A 6 52.42 -38.20 -5.32
C ASN A 6 53.22 -39.00 -6.33
N LEU A 7 53.01 -38.78 -7.63
CA LEU A 7 53.75 -39.48 -8.69
C LEU A 7 55.24 -39.15 -8.65
N SER A 8 55.61 -37.88 -8.47
CA SER A 8 57.02 -37.47 -8.32
C SER A 8 57.68 -38.13 -7.10
N THR A 9 56.96 -38.23 -5.98
CA THR A 9 57.44 -38.96 -4.79
C THR A 9 57.63 -40.45 -5.09
N LEU A 10 56.68 -41.08 -5.78
CA LEU A 10 56.80 -42.49 -6.14
C LEU A 10 58.00 -42.76 -7.05
N PHE A 11 58.31 -41.86 -7.99
CA PHE A 11 59.49 -41.99 -8.84
C PHE A 11 60.82 -41.69 -8.13
N THR A 12 60.83 -41.02 -6.98
CA THR A 12 62.08 -40.56 -6.33
C THR A 12 62.37 -41.23 -4.98
N ASP A 13 61.38 -41.83 -4.32
CA ASP A 13 61.55 -42.50 -3.02
C ASP A 13 62.10 -43.92 -3.21
N ASP A 14 63.43 -44.05 -3.20
CA ASP A 14 64.16 -45.31 -3.41
C ASP A 14 63.69 -46.44 -2.49
N ARG A 15 63.19 -46.11 -1.29
CA ARG A 15 62.67 -47.10 -0.32
C ARG A 15 61.46 -47.89 -0.80
N ARG A 16 60.75 -47.39 -1.84
CA ARG A 16 59.57 -48.06 -2.40
C ARG A 16 59.92 -49.04 -3.51
N TRP A 17 61.13 -48.99 -4.03
CA TRP A 17 61.58 -49.82 -5.13
C TRP A 17 62.42 -50.98 -4.62
N LYS A 18 62.23 -52.16 -5.20
CA LYS A 18 62.99 -53.37 -4.84
C LYS A 18 64.29 -53.51 -5.62
N HIS A 19 64.61 -52.54 -6.46
CA HIS A 19 65.75 -52.52 -7.37
C HIS A 19 66.16 -51.08 -7.68
N ASP A 20 67.40 -50.92 -8.11
CA ASP A 20 67.96 -49.63 -8.55
C ASP A 20 67.83 -49.41 -10.06
N GLY A 21 67.20 -50.36 -10.78
CA GLY A 21 66.92 -50.25 -12.20
C GLY A 21 65.73 -49.33 -12.53
N ARG A 22 65.38 -49.27 -13.82
CA ARG A 22 64.27 -48.48 -14.37
C ARG A 22 62.97 -48.60 -13.56
N ARG A 23 62.31 -47.47 -13.32
CA ARG A 23 61.05 -47.34 -12.59
C ARG A 23 59.86 -47.29 -13.54
N VAL A 24 58.88 -48.16 -13.32
CA VAL A 24 57.62 -48.19 -14.10
C VAL A 24 56.43 -48.11 -13.15
N ILE A 25 55.62 -47.06 -13.27
CA ILE A 25 54.41 -46.86 -12.48
C ILE A 25 53.18 -47.13 -13.35
N PHE A 26 52.26 -47.97 -12.85
CA PHE A 26 51.01 -48.34 -13.48
C PHE A 26 49.86 -47.55 -12.86
N TRP A 27 49.36 -46.55 -13.57
CA TRP A 27 48.21 -45.75 -13.18
C TRP A 27 46.92 -46.34 -13.74
N TYR A 28 46.16 -47.03 -12.90
CA TYR A 28 44.83 -47.53 -13.26
C TYR A 28 43.76 -46.45 -13.02
N ASP A 29 43.02 -46.12 -14.07
CA ASP A 29 41.88 -45.21 -14.04
C ASP A 29 40.69 -45.81 -14.81
N PRO A 30 39.93 -46.74 -14.18
CA PRO A 30 38.81 -47.41 -14.83
C PRO A 30 37.70 -46.46 -15.27
N SER A 31 37.56 -45.32 -14.60
CA SER A 31 36.55 -44.29 -14.87
C SER A 31 37.02 -43.20 -15.85
N GLN A 32 38.30 -43.23 -16.24
CA GLN A 32 38.95 -42.27 -17.14
C GLN A 32 38.82 -40.80 -16.69
N GLU A 33 38.67 -40.59 -15.38
CA GLU A 33 38.43 -39.26 -14.80
C GLU A 33 39.68 -38.38 -14.78
N PHE A 34 40.87 -38.96 -14.98
CA PHE A 34 42.15 -38.28 -14.89
C PHE A 34 42.90 -38.20 -16.23
N GLN A 35 42.21 -38.41 -17.36
CA GLN A 35 42.82 -38.38 -18.69
C GLN A 35 43.46 -37.02 -18.98
N GLN A 36 42.76 -35.92 -18.68
CA GLN A 36 43.28 -34.57 -18.90
C GLN A 36 44.47 -34.26 -18.00
N GLU A 37 44.42 -34.70 -16.74
CA GLU A 37 45.51 -34.58 -15.77
C GLU A 37 46.74 -35.36 -16.22
N PHE A 38 46.56 -36.58 -16.73
CA PHE A 38 47.63 -37.38 -17.31
C PHE A 38 48.23 -36.67 -18.54
N ASP A 39 47.40 -36.13 -19.44
CA ASP A 39 47.85 -35.44 -20.64
C ASP A 39 48.64 -34.16 -20.31
N ALA A 40 48.20 -33.39 -19.30
CA ALA A 40 48.85 -32.17 -18.83
C ALA A 40 50.04 -32.41 -17.88
N LEU A 41 50.23 -33.63 -17.37
CA LEU A 41 51.28 -33.94 -16.41
C LEU A 41 52.68 -33.80 -17.03
N GLU A 42 53.56 -33.03 -16.40
CA GLU A 42 54.99 -33.00 -16.76
C GLU A 42 55.82 -33.59 -15.62
N LEU A 43 56.52 -34.69 -15.89
CA LEU A 43 57.45 -35.33 -14.97
C LEU A 43 58.85 -35.33 -15.61
N PRO A 44 59.84 -34.65 -15.02
CA PRO A 44 61.19 -34.64 -15.56
C PRO A 44 61.75 -36.06 -15.63
N LYS A 45 62.34 -36.43 -16.79
CA LYS A 45 63.00 -37.74 -17.02
C LYS A 45 62.07 -38.97 -16.93
N VAL A 46 60.75 -38.78 -17.01
CA VAL A 46 59.76 -39.87 -17.05
C VAL A 46 58.98 -39.80 -18.36
N ARG A 47 58.90 -40.92 -19.09
CA ARG A 47 58.06 -41.05 -20.28
C ARG A 47 56.62 -41.41 -19.88
N LYS A 48 55.67 -40.62 -20.37
CA LYS A 48 54.24 -40.93 -20.26
C LYS A 48 53.82 -41.83 -21.41
N TRP A 49 53.10 -42.91 -21.11
CA TRP A 49 52.58 -43.82 -22.12
C TRP A 49 51.16 -44.26 -21.77
N GLN A 50 50.20 -43.98 -22.67
CA GLN A 50 48.83 -44.46 -22.53
C GLN A 50 48.66 -45.80 -23.22
N VAL A 51 48.14 -46.78 -22.49
CA VAL A 51 47.84 -48.11 -23.03
C VAL A 51 46.52 -48.04 -23.82
N LYS A 52 46.62 -48.09 -25.16
CA LYS A 52 45.46 -47.98 -26.08
C LYS A 52 45.00 -49.33 -26.66
N ASP A 53 45.81 -49.94 -27.53
CA ASP A 53 45.32 -50.94 -28.49
C ASP A 53 45.67 -52.40 -28.12
N ASN A 54 46.89 -52.67 -27.62
CA ASN A 54 47.29 -53.98 -27.09
C ASN A 54 48.55 -53.91 -26.19
N PHE A 55 48.74 -54.93 -25.35
CA PHE A 55 49.88 -55.02 -24.42
C PHE A 55 51.23 -55.30 -25.09
N PHE A 56 51.25 -55.85 -26.30
CA PHE A 56 52.49 -56.11 -27.05
C PHE A 56 53.17 -54.81 -27.46
N THR A 57 52.42 -53.85 -28.01
CA THR A 57 52.92 -52.52 -28.37
C THR A 57 53.48 -51.81 -27.13
N THR A 58 52.81 -51.92 -26.00
CA THR A 58 53.28 -51.35 -24.72
C THR A 58 54.58 -52.01 -24.26
N LYS A 59 54.68 -53.34 -24.32
CA LYS A 59 55.96 -54.02 -24.01
C LYS A 59 57.07 -53.60 -24.96
N HIS A 60 56.80 -53.57 -26.26
CA HIS A 60 57.80 -53.19 -27.25
C HIS A 60 58.34 -51.77 -27.00
N GLU A 61 57.47 -50.80 -26.74
CA GLU A 61 57.87 -49.44 -26.40
C GLU A 61 58.75 -49.40 -25.14
N LEU A 62 58.36 -50.14 -24.11
CA LEU A 62 59.14 -50.24 -22.88
C LEU A 62 60.50 -50.86 -23.16
N PHE A 63 60.61 -51.91 -23.96
CA PHE A 63 61.91 -52.52 -24.26
C PHE A 63 62.78 -51.65 -25.20
N ALA A 64 62.19 -50.90 -26.12
CA ALA A 64 62.91 -49.98 -27.01
C ALA A 64 63.52 -48.80 -26.23
N HIS A 65 62.95 -48.44 -25.09
CA HIS A 65 63.41 -47.38 -24.19
C HIS A 65 63.74 -47.96 -22.80
N ALA A 66 64.66 -48.92 -22.76
CA ALA A 66 64.98 -49.70 -21.56
C ALA A 66 65.57 -48.88 -20.40
N GLU A 67 66.17 -47.73 -20.68
CA GLU A 67 66.84 -46.85 -19.69
C GLU A 67 65.93 -45.72 -19.16
N ASP A 68 64.76 -45.50 -19.76
CA ASP A 68 63.86 -44.40 -19.41
C ASP A 68 62.80 -44.86 -18.39
N ASP A 69 62.52 -44.06 -17.36
CA ASP A 69 61.40 -44.33 -16.44
C ASP A 69 60.04 -44.12 -17.13
N PHE A 70 59.03 -44.91 -16.76
CA PHE A 70 57.71 -44.88 -17.40
C PHE A 70 56.56 -44.65 -16.42
N LEU A 71 55.64 -43.75 -16.79
CA LEU A 71 54.29 -43.68 -16.24
C LEU A 71 53.31 -44.25 -17.27
N LEU A 72 52.79 -45.44 -16.98
CA LEU A 72 51.77 -46.11 -17.79
C LEU A 72 50.38 -45.68 -17.32
N TYR A 73 49.57 -45.12 -18.21
CA TYR A 73 48.17 -44.81 -17.94
C TYR A 73 47.26 -45.87 -18.56
N LEU A 74 46.45 -46.52 -17.72
CA LEU A 74 45.59 -47.64 -18.07
C LEU A 74 44.12 -47.22 -17.85
N PRO A 75 43.38 -46.87 -18.91
CA PRO A 75 42.00 -46.36 -18.82
C PRO A 75 40.96 -47.48 -18.61
N PHE A 76 41.27 -48.46 -17.76
CA PHE A 76 40.49 -49.66 -17.47
C PHE A 76 40.91 -50.25 -16.10
N PRO A 77 40.08 -51.11 -15.46
CA PRO A 77 40.43 -51.71 -14.18
C PRO A 77 41.62 -52.69 -14.31
N GLU A 78 42.34 -52.91 -13.21
CA GLU A 78 43.45 -53.89 -13.17
C GLU A 78 42.96 -55.29 -13.60
N PRO A 79 43.53 -55.89 -14.67
CA PRO A 79 43.10 -57.22 -15.12
C PRO A 79 43.48 -58.32 -14.13
N ALA A 80 42.73 -59.42 -14.14
CA ALA A 80 43.11 -60.61 -13.37
C ALA A 80 44.49 -61.13 -13.79
N ALA A 81 45.22 -61.78 -12.88
CA ALA A 81 46.62 -62.17 -13.11
C ALA A 81 46.86 -63.02 -14.38
N ARG A 82 45.89 -63.86 -14.78
CA ARG A 82 45.97 -64.67 -16.02
C ARG A 82 45.76 -63.87 -17.30
N GLU A 83 45.14 -62.69 -17.20
CA GLU A 83 44.77 -61.82 -18.31
C GLU A 83 45.67 -60.58 -18.39
N ASN A 84 46.53 -60.37 -17.39
CA ASN A 84 47.45 -59.25 -17.32
C ASN A 84 48.78 -59.58 -17.99
N TRP A 85 48.92 -59.22 -19.26
CA TRP A 85 50.14 -59.48 -20.03
C TRP A 85 51.34 -58.64 -19.59
N LEU A 86 51.12 -57.57 -18.83
CA LEU A 86 52.16 -56.72 -18.25
C LEU A 86 52.50 -57.12 -16.82
N LEU A 87 51.94 -58.20 -16.28
CA LEU A 87 52.07 -58.58 -14.87
C LEU A 87 53.53 -58.73 -14.42
N ASP A 88 54.39 -59.29 -15.27
CA ASP A 88 55.83 -59.39 -15.05
C ASP A 88 56.49 -58.04 -14.80
N LEU A 89 56.14 -57.03 -15.61
CA LEU A 89 56.61 -55.65 -15.47
C LEU A 89 55.92 -54.94 -14.28
N GLN A 90 54.66 -55.23 -14.02
CA GLN A 90 53.93 -54.65 -12.90
C GLN A 90 54.39 -55.17 -11.54
N LYS A 91 54.90 -56.42 -11.46
CA LYS A 91 55.48 -56.97 -10.24
C LYS A 91 56.85 -56.38 -9.89
N SER A 92 57.56 -55.86 -10.89
CA SER A 92 58.77 -55.05 -10.68
C SER A 92 58.45 -53.55 -10.51
N GLY A 93 57.32 -53.09 -11.07
CA GLY A 93 56.79 -51.74 -10.94
C GLY A 93 56.02 -51.42 -9.65
N LEU A 94 55.47 -50.20 -9.61
CA LEU A 94 54.49 -49.77 -8.61
C LEU A 94 53.13 -49.51 -9.26
N THR A 95 52.04 -49.73 -8.53
CA THR A 95 50.69 -49.33 -8.96
C THR A 95 50.29 -48.01 -8.31
N PHE A 96 49.58 -47.19 -9.06
CA PHE A 96 48.99 -45.93 -8.62
C PHE A 96 47.51 -45.90 -9.00
N SER A 97 46.68 -45.47 -8.06
CA SER A 97 45.27 -45.16 -8.30
C SER A 97 44.93 -43.94 -7.47
N ALA A 98 44.13 -43.03 -8.04
CA ALA A 98 43.69 -41.82 -7.37
C ALA A 98 42.19 -41.92 -7.12
N ASP A 99 41.76 -41.79 -5.85
CA ASP A 99 40.35 -41.66 -5.50
C ASP A 99 39.94 -40.18 -5.63
N ARG A 100 39.12 -39.86 -6.63
CA ARG A 100 38.62 -38.50 -6.89
C ARG A 100 37.92 -37.90 -5.68
N ALA A 101 37.16 -38.71 -4.93
CA ALA A 101 36.52 -38.26 -3.70
C ALA A 101 37.53 -37.92 -2.60
N GLY A 102 38.63 -38.69 -2.49
CA GLY A 102 39.72 -38.42 -1.55
C GLY A 102 40.53 -37.17 -1.89
N LEU A 103 40.70 -36.86 -3.18
CA LEU A 103 41.32 -35.61 -3.63
C LEU A 103 40.42 -34.41 -3.32
N LEU A 104 39.12 -34.49 -3.64
CA LEU A 104 38.14 -33.46 -3.31
C LEU A 104 38.05 -33.23 -1.79
N PHE A 105 38.06 -34.30 -1.00
CA PHE A 105 38.08 -34.24 0.47
C PHE A 105 39.27 -33.43 0.98
N THR A 106 40.46 -33.72 0.46
CA THR A 106 41.70 -33.01 0.84
C THR A 106 41.68 -31.55 0.37
N GLU A 107 41.18 -31.29 -0.84
CA GLU A 107 41.17 -29.96 -1.44
C GLU A 107 40.16 -29.02 -0.79
N LEU A 108 39.00 -29.55 -0.39
CA LEU A 108 38.01 -28.82 0.40
C LEU A 108 38.44 -28.67 1.88
N GLY A 109 39.56 -29.28 2.29
CA GLY A 109 40.08 -29.19 3.66
C GLY A 109 39.18 -29.84 4.71
N LEU A 110 38.43 -30.88 4.35
CA LEU A 110 37.45 -31.50 5.24
C LEU A 110 38.13 -32.41 6.28
N HIS A 111 37.54 -32.48 7.48
CA HIS A 111 38.07 -33.30 8.58
C HIS A 111 37.31 -34.62 8.79
N ASP A 112 36.00 -34.67 8.52
CA ASP A 112 35.18 -35.86 8.73
C ASP A 112 35.25 -36.81 7.53
N LYS A 113 35.89 -37.96 7.73
CA LYS A 113 36.08 -38.97 6.68
C LYS A 113 34.77 -39.49 6.08
N ASN A 114 33.65 -39.45 6.80
CA ASN A 114 32.34 -39.85 6.26
C ASN A 114 31.92 -38.96 5.07
N LEU A 115 32.41 -37.72 5.01
CA LEU A 115 32.16 -36.81 3.89
C LEU A 115 32.79 -37.30 2.58
N GLN A 116 33.82 -38.15 2.64
CA GLN A 116 34.40 -38.74 1.42
C GLN A 116 33.37 -39.60 0.68
N ASP A 117 32.50 -40.32 1.40
CA ASP A 117 31.43 -41.10 0.78
C ASP A 117 30.30 -40.22 0.24
N VAL A 118 30.03 -39.07 0.89
CA VAL A 118 29.11 -38.04 0.37
C VAL A 118 29.63 -37.47 -0.94
N LEU A 119 30.92 -37.08 -0.98
CA LEU A 119 31.57 -36.57 -2.19
C LEU A 119 31.54 -37.60 -3.32
N ARG A 120 31.73 -38.89 -2.99
CA ARG A 120 31.64 -39.98 -3.98
C ARG A 120 30.22 -40.12 -4.55
N ARG A 121 29.19 -40.06 -3.71
CA ARG A 121 27.76 -40.11 -4.14
C ARG A 121 27.40 -38.94 -5.07
N HIS A 122 27.97 -37.76 -4.84
CA HIS A 122 27.65 -36.55 -5.61
C HIS A 122 28.80 -36.06 -6.50
N VAL A 123 29.67 -36.97 -6.96
CA VAL A 123 30.88 -36.61 -7.73
C VAL A 123 30.57 -35.77 -8.99
N ARG A 124 29.42 -36.00 -9.62
CA ARG A 124 28.91 -35.23 -10.78
C ARG A 124 28.82 -33.73 -10.52
N PHE A 125 28.58 -33.30 -9.28
CA PHE A 125 28.58 -31.87 -8.94
C PHE A 125 29.96 -31.24 -9.21
N PHE A 126 31.03 -31.97 -8.95
CA PHE A 126 32.41 -31.51 -9.04
C PHE A 126 33.02 -31.59 -10.45
N ASP A 127 32.26 -32.08 -11.45
CA ASP A 127 32.66 -32.03 -12.87
C ASP A 127 32.78 -30.58 -13.41
N SER A 128 32.17 -29.61 -12.72
CA SER A 128 32.25 -28.19 -13.11
C SER A 128 33.17 -27.43 -12.17
N LYS A 129 34.26 -26.89 -12.72
CA LYS A 129 35.19 -26.00 -11.99
C LYS A 129 34.45 -24.80 -11.38
N THR A 130 33.53 -24.20 -12.13
CA THR A 130 32.72 -23.06 -11.66
C THR A 130 31.85 -23.40 -10.45
N ARG A 131 31.21 -24.59 -10.40
CA ARG A 131 30.42 -24.98 -9.22
C ARG A 131 31.28 -25.18 -7.99
N LYS A 132 32.47 -25.74 -8.16
CA LYS A 132 33.44 -25.92 -7.08
C LYS A 132 33.95 -24.59 -6.53
N GLU A 133 34.29 -23.64 -7.40
CA GLU A 133 34.67 -22.27 -7.01
C GLU A 133 33.55 -21.57 -6.23
N ARG A 134 32.30 -21.71 -6.70
CA ARG A 134 31.13 -21.16 -6.01
C ARG A 134 30.85 -21.83 -4.67
N LEU A 135 31.08 -23.14 -4.57
CA LEU A 135 30.97 -23.88 -3.32
C LEU A 135 31.98 -23.37 -2.28
N LEU A 136 33.24 -23.16 -2.70
CA LEU A 136 34.27 -22.58 -1.84
C LEU A 136 33.94 -21.14 -1.41
N ALA A 137 33.32 -20.35 -2.29
CA ALA A 137 32.87 -19.00 -1.98
C ALA A 137 31.77 -18.91 -0.90
N LEU A 138 31.12 -20.04 -0.56
CA LEU A 138 30.18 -20.11 0.57
C LEU A 138 30.87 -20.26 1.94
N ASN A 139 32.21 -20.18 2.00
CA ASN A 139 33.03 -20.30 3.21
C ASN A 139 32.76 -21.60 3.98
N ILE A 140 32.95 -22.73 3.30
CA ILE A 140 32.82 -24.05 3.93
C ILE A 140 33.91 -24.24 4.98
N GLU A 141 33.49 -24.54 6.21
CA GLU A 141 34.40 -24.84 7.31
C GLU A 141 34.95 -26.28 7.21
N PRO A 142 36.19 -26.54 7.66
CA PRO A 142 36.77 -27.89 7.69
C PRO A 142 35.93 -28.93 8.46
N SER A 143 35.16 -28.48 9.45
CA SER A 143 34.28 -29.28 10.31
C SER A 143 32.80 -29.26 9.87
N ILE A 144 32.50 -28.88 8.62
CA ILE A 144 31.13 -28.88 8.10
C ILE A 144 30.48 -30.26 8.24
N SER A 145 29.20 -30.31 8.64
CA SER A 145 28.43 -31.55 8.66
C SER A 145 27.98 -31.97 7.26
N GLU A 146 27.66 -33.26 7.08
CA GLU A 146 27.09 -33.78 5.81
C GLU A 146 25.87 -32.95 5.36
N GLN A 147 24.95 -32.68 6.28
CA GLN A 147 23.76 -31.88 6.01
C GLN A 147 24.10 -30.49 5.47
N ASN A 148 25.08 -29.80 6.07
CA ASN A 148 25.46 -28.46 5.67
C ASN A 148 26.25 -28.44 4.35
N LEU A 149 27.04 -29.49 4.07
CA LEU A 149 27.69 -29.66 2.78
C LEU A 149 26.65 -29.85 1.66
N LEU A 150 25.66 -30.72 1.87
CA LEU A 150 24.55 -30.93 0.93
C LEU A 150 23.73 -29.65 0.72
N LEU A 151 23.43 -28.91 1.79
CA LEU A 151 22.78 -27.59 1.69
C LEU A 151 23.61 -26.62 0.82
N SER A 152 24.92 -26.58 1.03
CA SER A 152 25.82 -25.71 0.27
C SER A 152 25.83 -26.07 -1.22
N MET A 153 25.84 -27.37 -1.54
CA MET A 153 25.74 -27.86 -2.93
C MET A 153 24.40 -27.46 -3.56
N MET A 154 23.28 -27.60 -2.84
CA MET A 154 21.96 -27.17 -3.31
C MET A 154 21.92 -25.65 -3.55
N CYS A 155 22.44 -24.84 -2.63
CA CYS A 155 22.54 -23.39 -2.79
C CYS A 155 23.34 -23.02 -4.05
N VAL A 156 24.44 -23.72 -4.36
CA VAL A 156 25.19 -23.48 -5.61
C VAL A 156 24.35 -23.81 -6.84
N LEU A 157 23.62 -24.93 -6.84
CA LEU A 157 22.79 -25.34 -7.98
C LEU A 157 21.57 -24.43 -8.21
N THR A 158 21.06 -23.79 -7.16
CA THR A 158 19.95 -22.84 -7.21
C THR A 158 20.39 -21.39 -7.30
N ASP A 159 21.66 -21.12 -7.54
CA ASP A 159 22.17 -19.75 -7.69
C ASP A 159 22.01 -18.86 -6.45
N LEU A 160 22.16 -19.45 -5.27
CA LEU A 160 22.27 -18.74 -4.00
C LEU A 160 23.73 -18.47 -3.65
N LYS A 161 23.98 -17.27 -3.12
CA LYS A 161 25.32 -16.80 -2.69
C LYS A 161 25.56 -16.96 -1.19
N VAL A 162 24.53 -17.39 -0.47
CA VAL A 162 24.55 -17.61 0.98
C VAL A 162 23.92 -18.95 1.27
N ARG A 163 24.42 -19.61 2.32
CA ARG A 163 23.84 -20.85 2.84
C ARG A 163 22.63 -20.50 3.70
N ASP A 164 21.45 -20.63 3.11
CA ASP A 164 20.17 -20.31 3.74
C ASP A 164 19.09 -21.28 3.25
N GLU A 165 18.57 -22.07 4.18
CA GLU A 165 17.59 -23.11 3.95
C GLU A 165 16.22 -22.57 3.49
N GLN A 166 15.80 -21.42 4.02
CA GLN A 166 14.50 -20.84 3.65
C GLN A 166 14.57 -20.25 2.24
N LEU A 167 15.64 -19.53 1.92
CA LEU A 167 15.90 -19.02 0.57
C LEU A 167 16.01 -20.17 -0.45
N LEU A 168 16.62 -21.29 -0.07
CA LEU A 168 16.68 -22.48 -0.94
C LEU A 168 15.28 -22.99 -1.27
N ILE A 169 14.46 -23.26 -0.25
CA ILE A 169 13.11 -23.81 -0.42
C ILE A 169 12.26 -22.84 -1.25
N ARG A 170 12.28 -21.55 -0.89
CA ARG A 170 11.56 -20.50 -1.61
C ARG A 170 11.98 -20.45 -3.07
N LYS A 171 13.28 -20.44 -3.35
CA LYS A 171 13.79 -20.34 -4.73
C LYS A 171 13.41 -21.54 -5.59
N VAL A 172 13.41 -22.75 -5.03
CA VAL A 172 12.95 -23.95 -5.73
C VAL A 172 11.45 -23.87 -6.03
N LEU A 173 10.61 -23.50 -5.05
CA LEU A 173 9.17 -23.31 -5.26
C LEU A 173 8.87 -22.21 -6.28
N SER A 174 9.61 -21.10 -6.24
CA SER A 174 9.49 -19.99 -7.18
C SER A 174 9.83 -20.34 -8.62
N ALA A 175 10.60 -21.41 -8.86
CA ALA A 175 10.88 -21.90 -10.21
C ALA A 175 9.73 -22.75 -10.80
N GLY A 176 8.63 -22.94 -10.06
CA GLY A 176 7.42 -23.64 -10.50
C GLY A 176 7.03 -24.79 -9.58
N LEU A 177 5.73 -25.07 -9.50
CA LEU A 177 5.20 -26.13 -8.61
C LEU A 177 5.12 -27.52 -9.28
N SER A 178 5.35 -27.61 -10.59
CA SER A 178 5.43 -28.86 -11.35
C SER A 178 6.89 -29.26 -11.50
N GLU A 179 7.26 -30.42 -10.95
CA GLU A 179 8.60 -30.98 -11.03
C GLU A 179 9.10 -31.15 -12.48
N ASP A 180 8.20 -31.50 -13.41
CA ASP A 180 8.53 -31.74 -14.82
C ASP A 180 8.99 -30.47 -15.57
N SER A 181 8.50 -29.31 -15.15
CA SER A 181 8.82 -28.01 -15.76
C SER A 181 9.76 -27.15 -14.92
N ASN A 182 10.02 -27.54 -13.68
CA ASN A 182 10.89 -26.81 -12.78
C ASN A 182 12.37 -27.12 -13.07
N GLU A 183 13.06 -26.16 -13.70
CA GLU A 183 14.47 -26.31 -14.06
C GLU A 183 15.38 -26.52 -12.84
N LEU A 184 15.10 -25.85 -11.72
CA LEU A 184 15.92 -25.97 -10.52
C LEU A 184 15.76 -27.35 -9.91
N TRP A 185 14.53 -27.88 -9.88
CA TRP A 185 14.25 -29.25 -9.46
C TRP A 185 14.98 -30.26 -10.35
N SER A 186 14.87 -30.13 -11.67
CA SER A 186 15.60 -30.97 -12.63
C SER A 186 17.12 -30.93 -12.41
N ARG A 187 17.68 -29.75 -12.09
CA ARG A 187 19.11 -29.62 -11.73
C ARG A 187 19.44 -30.38 -10.44
N LEU A 188 18.61 -30.31 -9.40
CA LEU A 188 18.83 -31.06 -8.15
C LEU A 188 18.78 -32.58 -8.40
N GLN A 189 17.81 -33.06 -9.15
CA GLN A 189 17.67 -34.49 -9.49
C GLN A 189 18.86 -35.02 -10.29
N LYS A 190 19.35 -34.25 -11.28
CA LYS A 190 20.53 -34.62 -12.08
C LYS A 190 21.79 -34.85 -11.23
N HIS A 191 21.86 -34.24 -10.05
CA HIS A 191 22.97 -34.35 -9.10
C HIS A 191 22.64 -35.22 -7.87
N GLY A 192 21.50 -35.92 -7.87
CA GLY A 192 21.08 -36.82 -6.79
C GLY A 192 20.73 -36.13 -5.48
N LEU A 193 20.32 -34.86 -5.50
CA LEU A 193 20.08 -34.05 -4.28
C LEU A 193 18.60 -33.96 -3.89
N GLU A 194 17.74 -34.81 -4.45
CA GLU A 194 16.29 -34.78 -4.17
C GLU A 194 15.95 -35.16 -2.72
N GLU A 195 16.54 -36.24 -2.19
CA GLU A 195 16.34 -36.66 -0.80
C GLU A 195 16.89 -35.61 0.17
N ALA A 196 18.05 -35.04 -0.15
CA ALA A 196 18.66 -33.98 0.64
C ALA A 196 17.77 -32.74 0.70
N PHE A 197 17.13 -32.35 -0.41
CA PHE A 197 16.19 -31.23 -0.44
C PHE A 197 14.98 -31.48 0.47
N TRP A 198 14.36 -32.66 0.37
CA TRP A 198 13.19 -32.98 1.19
C TRP A 198 13.53 -33.08 2.68
N GLU A 199 14.73 -33.55 3.04
CA GLU A 199 15.19 -33.49 4.43
C GLU A 199 15.38 -32.05 4.90
N GLN A 200 15.90 -31.14 4.07
CA GLN A 200 15.95 -29.71 4.43
C GLN A 200 14.55 -29.12 4.60
N VAL A 201 13.60 -29.46 3.72
CA VAL A 201 12.20 -29.03 3.84
C VAL A 201 11.59 -29.52 5.15
N LYS A 202 11.81 -30.78 5.52
CA LYS A 202 11.35 -31.37 6.78
C LYS A 202 11.97 -30.67 8.00
N LEU A 203 13.28 -30.46 8.00
CA LEU A 203 13.98 -29.82 9.12
C LEU A 203 13.62 -28.34 9.27
N THR A 204 13.48 -27.63 8.15
CA THR A 204 13.18 -26.20 8.14
C THR A 204 11.71 -25.92 8.43
N LEU A 205 10.78 -26.66 7.81
CA LEU A 205 9.36 -26.34 7.86
C LEU A 205 8.55 -27.29 8.74
N GLY A 206 9.06 -28.48 9.06
CA GLY A 206 8.28 -29.55 9.73
C GLY A 206 7.44 -30.39 8.77
N TYR A 207 7.63 -30.25 7.45
CA TYR A 207 6.83 -30.96 6.46
C TYR A 207 7.17 -32.46 6.43
N GLN A 208 6.24 -33.30 6.90
CA GLN A 208 6.38 -34.75 6.98
C GLN A 208 5.21 -35.42 6.25
N ASN A 209 5.35 -35.63 4.94
CA ASN A 209 4.34 -36.32 4.13
C ASN A 209 4.91 -37.61 3.53
N LYS A 210 4.07 -38.65 3.41
CA LYS A 210 4.46 -39.92 2.80
C LYS A 210 4.70 -39.78 1.29
N THR A 211 3.95 -38.91 0.64
CA THR A 211 4.13 -38.56 -0.77
C THR A 211 4.38 -37.08 -0.88
N VAL A 212 5.63 -36.76 -1.24
CA VAL A 212 6.14 -35.38 -1.36
C VAL A 212 6.05 -34.90 -2.81
N SER A 213 5.65 -33.66 -2.99
CA SER A 213 5.75 -32.92 -4.26
C SER A 213 5.78 -31.42 -3.98
N LEU A 214 6.36 -30.63 -4.88
CA LEU A 214 6.49 -29.17 -4.74
C LEU A 214 5.11 -28.51 -4.63
N ARG A 215 4.16 -28.93 -5.47
CA ARG A 215 2.75 -28.49 -5.38
C ARG A 215 2.14 -28.82 -4.02
N ARG A 216 2.35 -30.04 -3.51
CA ARG A 216 1.77 -30.44 -2.22
C ARG A 216 2.40 -29.71 -1.05
N LEU A 217 3.70 -29.43 -1.11
CA LEU A 217 4.38 -28.57 -0.14
C LEU A 217 3.73 -27.18 -0.11
N MET A 218 3.51 -26.56 -1.27
CA MET A 218 2.88 -25.23 -1.34
C MET A 218 1.45 -25.22 -0.81
N VAL A 219 0.63 -26.23 -1.15
CA VAL A 219 -0.72 -26.40 -0.58
C VAL A 219 -0.65 -26.53 0.95
N SER A 220 0.30 -27.30 1.46
CA SER A 220 0.46 -27.52 2.90
C SER A 220 0.88 -26.23 3.63
N LEU A 221 1.76 -25.44 3.01
CA LEU A 221 2.17 -24.12 3.51
C LEU A 221 0.99 -23.15 3.58
N LEU A 222 0.22 -23.01 2.50
CA LEU A 222 -0.97 -22.13 2.46
C LEU A 222 -2.06 -22.59 3.43
N ALA A 223 -2.33 -23.89 3.51
CA ALA A 223 -3.29 -24.46 4.47
C ALA A 223 -2.89 -24.14 5.91
N THR A 224 -1.60 -24.27 6.24
CA THR A 224 -1.08 -23.94 7.58
C THR A 224 -1.21 -22.46 7.89
N HIS A 225 -0.91 -21.60 6.91
CA HIS A 225 -1.06 -20.14 7.05
C HIS A 225 -2.54 -19.74 7.20
N LEU A 226 -3.46 -20.33 6.43
CA LEU A 226 -4.91 -20.14 6.58
C LEU A 226 -5.39 -20.51 7.98
N GLN A 227 -5.00 -21.68 8.50
CA GLN A 227 -5.41 -22.14 9.81
C GLN A 227 -4.95 -21.19 10.94
N ASN A 228 -3.82 -20.49 10.76
CA ASN A 228 -3.34 -19.50 11.72
C ASN A 228 -4.23 -18.24 11.75
N GLY A 229 -4.75 -17.79 10.60
CA GLY A 229 -5.66 -16.64 10.51
C GLY A 229 -7.15 -16.97 10.65
N TRP A 230 -7.51 -18.26 10.55
CA TRP A 230 -8.87 -18.77 10.67
C TRP A 230 -8.85 -20.11 11.42
N SER A 231 -9.00 -20.06 12.75
CA SER A 231 -8.86 -21.23 13.62
C SER A 231 -9.89 -22.34 13.37
N THR A 232 -11.06 -21.98 12.84
CA THR A 232 -12.13 -22.92 12.48
C THR A 232 -12.20 -23.17 10.97
N ALA A 233 -11.08 -23.01 10.26
CA ALA A 233 -11.00 -23.28 8.84
C ALA A 233 -11.41 -24.74 8.51
N PRO A 234 -11.99 -24.99 7.32
CA PRO A 234 -12.49 -26.32 6.93
C PRO A 234 -11.45 -27.42 7.07
N ALA A 235 -11.89 -28.60 7.53
CA ALA A 235 -11.02 -29.76 7.71
C ALA A 235 -10.41 -30.22 6.37
N GLU A 236 -11.15 -30.06 5.28
CA GLU A 236 -10.74 -30.40 3.91
C GLU A 236 -9.50 -29.63 3.44
N ILE A 237 -9.34 -28.39 3.94
CA ILE A 237 -8.18 -27.55 3.63
C ILE A 237 -7.10 -27.75 4.69
N THR A 238 -7.47 -27.73 5.98
CA THR A 238 -6.52 -27.82 7.09
C THR A 238 -5.88 -29.20 7.26
N TYR A 239 -6.44 -30.26 6.65
CA TYR A 239 -5.84 -31.59 6.58
C TYR A 239 -4.41 -31.58 5.99
N PHE A 240 -4.10 -30.61 5.12
CA PHE A 240 -2.75 -30.46 4.56
C PHE A 240 -1.78 -29.71 5.49
N GLY A 241 -2.21 -29.28 6.68
CA GLY A 241 -1.41 -28.47 7.59
C GLY A 241 -0.10 -29.13 8.03
N ILE A 242 0.93 -28.31 8.21
CA ILE A 242 2.28 -28.68 8.64
C ILE A 242 2.38 -28.55 10.16
N GLN A 243 3.08 -29.51 10.80
CA GLN A 243 3.37 -29.45 12.22
C GLN A 243 4.88 -29.55 12.49
N PRO A 244 5.45 -28.67 13.34
CA PRO A 244 4.76 -27.62 14.09
C PRO A 244 4.48 -26.37 13.23
N ALA A 245 3.25 -25.85 13.30
CA ALA A 245 2.75 -24.81 12.38
C ALA A 245 3.56 -23.51 12.33
N HIS A 246 4.20 -23.11 13.43
CA HIS A 246 4.94 -21.85 13.54
C HIS A 246 6.00 -21.66 12.45
N ARG A 247 6.71 -22.73 12.06
CA ARG A 247 7.78 -22.66 11.07
C ARG A 247 7.24 -22.29 9.68
N ALA A 248 6.15 -22.94 9.28
CA ALA A 248 5.47 -22.69 8.02
C ALA A 248 4.82 -21.30 7.98
N VAL A 249 4.19 -20.86 9.08
CA VAL A 249 3.56 -19.52 9.16
C VAL A 249 4.59 -18.42 8.96
N VAL A 250 5.70 -18.46 9.70
CA VAL A 250 6.76 -17.44 9.59
C VAL A 250 7.38 -17.44 8.20
N PHE A 251 7.64 -18.63 7.63
CA PHE A 251 8.14 -18.76 6.25
C PHE A 251 7.20 -18.08 5.24
N MET A 252 5.89 -18.29 5.38
CA MET A 252 4.88 -17.70 4.49
C MET A 252 4.74 -16.19 4.68
N ASP A 253 4.73 -15.69 5.92
CA ASP A 253 4.68 -14.25 6.20
C ASP A 253 5.91 -13.52 5.61
N GLN A 254 7.10 -14.10 5.77
CA GLN A 254 8.34 -13.52 5.24
C GLN A 254 8.36 -13.55 3.70
N TRP A 255 7.84 -14.59 3.06
CA TRP A 255 7.70 -14.62 1.61
C TRP A 255 6.67 -13.58 1.13
N LYS A 256 5.50 -13.54 1.76
CA LYS A 256 4.42 -12.58 1.49
C LYS A 256 4.91 -11.13 1.55
N GLN A 257 5.80 -10.80 2.47
CA GLN A 257 6.32 -9.44 2.65
C GLN A 257 7.59 -9.14 1.83
N HIS A 258 8.09 -10.08 1.03
CA HIS A 258 9.33 -9.90 0.27
C HIS A 258 9.09 -9.07 -1.00
N ASN A 259 9.75 -7.91 -1.10
CA ASN A 259 9.59 -6.94 -2.19
C ASN A 259 9.68 -7.52 -3.62
N GLN A 260 10.51 -8.56 -3.85
CA GLN A 260 10.71 -9.16 -5.18
C GLN A 260 9.82 -10.38 -5.44
N ASP A 261 9.39 -11.08 -4.38
CA ASP A 261 8.81 -12.42 -4.52
C ASP A 261 7.31 -12.46 -4.14
N SER A 262 6.76 -11.37 -3.58
CA SER A 262 5.36 -11.25 -3.15
C SER A 262 4.36 -11.50 -4.29
N ALA A 263 4.61 -10.96 -5.48
CA ALA A 263 3.71 -11.14 -6.62
C ALA A 263 3.59 -12.60 -7.07
N LEU A 264 4.70 -13.35 -7.00
CA LEU A 264 4.69 -14.77 -7.32
C LEU A 264 3.96 -15.58 -6.24
N TRP A 265 4.13 -15.21 -4.97
CA TRP A 265 3.36 -15.78 -3.87
C TRP A 265 1.86 -15.58 -4.07
N GLN A 266 1.42 -14.37 -4.46
CA GLN A 266 0.02 -14.07 -4.77
C GLN A 266 -0.51 -14.95 -5.91
N THR A 267 0.30 -15.15 -6.97
CA THR A 267 -0.06 -16.02 -8.11
C THR A 267 -0.31 -17.45 -7.66
N PHE A 268 0.57 -18.03 -6.83
CA PHE A 268 0.38 -19.38 -6.28
C PHE A 268 -0.81 -19.45 -5.34
N SER A 269 -1.04 -18.42 -4.54
CA SER A 269 -2.21 -18.34 -3.67
C SER A 269 -3.51 -18.38 -4.47
N ASP A 270 -3.64 -17.56 -5.52
CA ASP A 270 -4.84 -17.51 -6.37
C ASP A 270 -5.07 -18.84 -7.12
N GLN A 271 -4.02 -19.41 -7.73
CA GLN A 271 -4.12 -20.70 -8.43
C GLN A 271 -4.58 -21.83 -7.51
N LEU A 272 -3.98 -21.92 -6.31
CA LEU A 272 -4.31 -22.97 -5.36
C LEU A 272 -5.65 -22.72 -4.66
N ALA A 273 -6.10 -21.47 -4.55
CA ALA A 273 -7.44 -21.15 -4.06
C ALA A 273 -8.53 -21.71 -4.98
N GLU A 274 -8.31 -21.61 -6.30
CA GLU A 274 -9.21 -22.17 -7.31
C GLU A 274 -9.21 -23.71 -7.26
N ASP A 275 -8.02 -24.32 -7.23
CA ASP A 275 -7.87 -25.78 -7.13
C ASP A 275 -8.55 -26.38 -5.89
N LEU A 276 -8.51 -25.65 -4.76
CA LEU A 276 -9.10 -26.06 -3.49
C LEU A 276 -10.58 -25.65 -3.35
N ASP A 277 -11.14 -24.92 -4.32
CA ASP A 277 -12.50 -24.34 -4.28
C ASP A 277 -12.76 -23.58 -2.96
N VAL A 278 -11.81 -22.72 -2.55
CA VAL A 278 -11.85 -22.02 -1.25
C VAL A 278 -13.16 -21.25 -1.09
N GLN A 279 -13.66 -20.64 -2.15
CA GLN A 279 -14.87 -19.82 -2.14
C GLN A 279 -16.12 -20.60 -1.69
N LYS A 280 -16.21 -21.90 -1.98
CA LYS A 280 -17.30 -22.76 -1.50
C LYS A 280 -17.41 -22.78 0.02
N TYR A 281 -16.29 -22.71 0.73
CA TYR A 281 -16.26 -22.80 2.19
C TYR A 281 -16.48 -21.47 2.90
N LEU A 282 -16.43 -20.34 2.18
CA LEU A 282 -16.63 -19.02 2.76
C LEU A 282 -18.12 -18.66 2.86
N LYS A 283 -18.97 -19.23 2.00
CA LYS A 283 -20.40 -18.92 1.96
C LYS A 283 -21.09 -19.23 3.29
N GLY A 284 -21.71 -18.21 3.87
CA GLY A 284 -22.49 -18.34 5.11
C GLY A 284 -21.65 -18.35 6.39
N ILE A 285 -20.34 -18.13 6.30
CA ILE A 285 -19.47 -17.97 7.46
C ILE A 285 -19.35 -16.50 7.81
N ASP A 286 -19.59 -16.13 9.07
CA ASP A 286 -19.38 -14.75 9.53
C ASP A 286 -17.92 -14.31 9.31
N PRO A 287 -17.68 -13.20 8.58
CA PRO A 287 -16.35 -12.65 8.31
C PRO A 287 -15.45 -12.49 9.53
N ARG A 288 -16.04 -12.26 10.71
CA ARG A 288 -15.29 -12.13 11.97
C ARG A 288 -14.45 -13.38 12.30
N ASN A 289 -14.84 -14.54 11.78
CA ASN A 289 -14.13 -15.80 12.04
C ASN A 289 -12.82 -15.92 11.26
N TYR A 290 -12.68 -15.21 10.14
CA TYR A 290 -11.52 -15.27 9.26
C TYR A 290 -10.93 -13.89 8.93
N GLN A 291 -11.36 -12.83 9.63
CA GLN A 291 -10.90 -11.45 9.41
C GLN A 291 -9.38 -11.26 9.60
N GLN A 292 -8.70 -12.18 10.28
CA GLN A 292 -7.24 -12.17 10.45
C GLN A 292 -6.49 -12.95 9.36
N ALA A 293 -7.21 -13.72 8.53
CA ALA A 293 -6.63 -14.46 7.43
C ALA A 293 -6.50 -13.58 6.19
N ASP A 294 -5.32 -13.58 5.58
CA ASP A 294 -5.02 -12.94 4.30
C ASP A 294 -4.32 -13.91 3.34
N THR A 295 -4.47 -15.22 3.58
CA THR A 295 -3.86 -16.27 2.76
C THR A 295 -4.32 -16.19 1.31
N PHE A 296 -5.62 -16.03 1.09
CA PHE A 296 -6.27 -16.11 -0.23
C PHE A 296 -7.06 -14.84 -0.52
N ARG A 297 -6.94 -14.32 -1.75
CA ARG A 297 -7.72 -13.18 -2.26
C ARG A 297 -9.23 -13.36 -2.10
N ALA A 298 -9.71 -14.61 -2.23
CA ALA A 298 -11.11 -14.98 -2.07
C ALA A 298 -11.69 -14.57 -0.70
N LEU A 299 -10.86 -14.46 0.35
CA LEU A 299 -11.29 -14.00 1.67
C LEU A 299 -11.70 -12.52 1.63
N ASP A 300 -10.85 -11.65 1.09
CA ASP A 300 -11.17 -10.22 0.93
C ASP A 300 -12.37 -10.02 0.01
N LEU A 301 -12.43 -10.74 -1.11
CA LEU A 301 -13.57 -10.66 -2.02
C LEU A 301 -14.88 -11.03 -1.32
N GLN A 302 -14.89 -12.10 -0.52
CA GLN A 302 -16.08 -12.49 0.25
C GLN A 302 -16.46 -11.41 1.28
N ILE A 303 -15.49 -10.81 1.99
CA ILE A 303 -15.76 -9.73 2.96
C ILE A 303 -16.43 -8.54 2.26
N LEU A 304 -15.90 -8.13 1.11
CA LEU A 304 -16.44 -7.02 0.32
C LEU A 304 -17.86 -7.32 -0.17
N GLN A 305 -18.09 -8.53 -0.71
CA GLN A 305 -19.40 -8.97 -1.19
C GLN A 305 -20.43 -9.03 -0.07
N GLU A 306 -20.07 -9.59 1.09
CA GLU A 306 -20.96 -9.65 2.24
C GLU A 306 -21.24 -8.28 2.85
N ALA A 307 -20.25 -7.39 2.89
CA ALA A 307 -20.44 -6.01 3.34
C ALA A 307 -21.41 -5.27 2.41
N ALA A 308 -21.21 -5.37 1.09
CA ALA A 308 -22.10 -4.75 0.10
C ALA A 308 -23.55 -5.26 0.27
N LEU A 309 -23.74 -6.56 0.43
CA LEU A 309 -25.06 -7.16 0.66
C LEU A 309 -25.65 -6.71 2.00
N ALA A 310 -24.90 -6.80 3.09
CA ALA A 310 -25.41 -6.51 4.43
C ALA A 310 -25.78 -5.03 4.62
N LEU A 311 -25.04 -4.11 4.00
CA LEU A 311 -25.35 -2.68 4.05
C LEU A 311 -26.61 -2.31 3.27
N THR A 312 -27.06 -3.16 2.32
CA THR A 312 -28.37 -3.02 1.68
C THR A 312 -29.53 -3.65 2.46
N GLY A 313 -29.22 -4.41 3.52
CA GLY A 313 -30.20 -5.14 4.32
C GLY A 313 -31.04 -4.27 5.25
N THR A 314 -31.97 -4.93 5.96
CA THR A 314 -32.78 -4.27 7.00
C THR A 314 -31.98 -4.20 8.30
N ALA A 315 -31.76 -2.99 8.83
CA ALA A 315 -30.98 -2.72 10.04
C ALA A 315 -29.53 -3.28 10.05
N PRO A 316 -28.63 -2.76 9.20
CA PRO A 316 -27.23 -3.17 9.20
C PRO A 316 -26.52 -2.85 10.52
N ASP A 317 -25.64 -3.75 10.98
CA ASP A 317 -24.72 -3.45 12.08
C ASP A 317 -23.53 -2.64 11.55
N PHE A 318 -23.72 -1.32 11.50
CA PHE A 318 -22.71 -0.39 10.97
C PHE A 318 -21.40 -0.42 11.75
N ARG A 319 -21.45 -0.66 13.06
CA ARG A 319 -20.24 -0.73 13.90
C ARG A 319 -19.43 -1.96 13.53
N LYS A 320 -20.07 -3.13 13.44
CA LYS A 320 -19.44 -4.37 12.98
C LYS A 320 -18.74 -4.17 11.64
N TRP A 321 -19.42 -3.60 10.66
CA TRP A 321 -18.86 -3.44 9.31
C TRP A 321 -17.74 -2.40 9.27
N SER A 322 -17.87 -1.28 10.00
CA SER A 322 -16.79 -0.31 10.10
C SER A 322 -15.51 -0.92 10.69
N GLU A 323 -15.64 -1.70 11.77
CA GLU A 323 -14.49 -2.36 12.42
C GLU A 323 -13.86 -3.42 11.50
N LEU A 324 -14.68 -4.23 10.81
CA LEU A 324 -14.21 -5.25 9.87
C LEU A 324 -13.48 -4.64 8.67
N LEU A 325 -14.07 -3.64 8.00
CA LEU A 325 -13.48 -3.02 6.81
C LEU A 325 -12.17 -2.31 7.15
N ALA A 326 -12.12 -1.58 8.26
CA ALA A 326 -10.90 -0.93 8.74
C ALA A 326 -9.81 -1.95 9.07
N GLY A 327 -10.17 -3.07 9.71
CA GLY A 327 -9.23 -4.15 10.06
C GLY A 327 -8.59 -4.84 8.84
N ARG A 328 -9.16 -4.70 7.64
CA ARG A 328 -8.60 -5.27 6.40
C ARG A 328 -7.53 -4.43 5.76
N ALA A 329 -7.28 -3.21 6.23
CA ALA A 329 -6.20 -2.37 5.70
C ALA A 329 -4.86 -3.12 5.67
N SER A 330 -4.61 -4.06 6.59
CA SER A 330 -3.31 -4.77 6.74
C SER A 330 -3.19 -6.00 5.85
N SER A 331 -4.27 -6.39 5.17
CA SER A 331 -4.27 -7.48 4.21
C SER A 331 -3.33 -7.15 3.06
N ILE A 332 -2.58 -8.15 2.58
CA ILE A 332 -1.81 -8.03 1.33
C ILE A 332 -2.71 -7.70 0.12
N TRP A 333 -4.00 -8.04 0.19
CA TRP A 333 -4.97 -7.80 -0.89
C TRP A 333 -5.68 -6.45 -0.79
N PHE A 334 -5.39 -5.64 0.23
CA PHE A 334 -6.08 -4.36 0.43
C PHE A 334 -5.87 -3.40 -0.74
N GLU A 335 -4.63 -3.27 -1.23
CA GLU A 335 -4.31 -2.35 -2.34
C GLU A 335 -5.09 -2.71 -3.61
N ASP A 336 -5.25 -4.00 -3.90
CA ASP A 336 -6.02 -4.48 -5.06
C ASP A 336 -7.52 -4.10 -4.98
N TYR A 337 -8.04 -3.92 -3.76
CA TYR A 337 -9.45 -3.61 -3.50
C TYR A 337 -9.66 -2.29 -2.75
N GLN A 338 -8.67 -1.40 -2.75
CA GLN A 338 -8.66 -0.21 -1.89
C GLN A 338 -9.88 0.67 -2.15
N ALA A 339 -10.22 0.90 -3.43
CA ALA A 339 -11.40 1.66 -3.81
C ALA A 339 -12.71 1.01 -3.31
N ALA A 340 -12.82 -0.32 -3.35
CA ALA A 340 -14.01 -1.03 -2.86
C ALA A 340 -14.15 -0.93 -1.33
N TYR A 341 -13.05 -1.11 -0.59
CA TYR A 341 -13.02 -0.92 0.86
C TYR A 341 -13.41 0.50 1.27
N LEU A 342 -12.83 1.52 0.61
CA LEU A 342 -13.13 2.93 0.89
C LEU A 342 -14.57 3.31 0.50
N ALA A 343 -15.11 2.74 -0.58
CA ALA A 343 -16.51 2.90 -0.94
C ALA A 343 -17.43 2.31 0.13
N LEU A 344 -17.18 1.08 0.58
CA LEU A 344 -17.99 0.45 1.63
C LEU A 344 -17.91 1.19 2.96
N GLN A 345 -16.73 1.67 3.36
CA GLN A 345 -16.58 2.50 4.55
C GLN A 345 -17.39 3.80 4.42
N SER A 346 -17.33 4.46 3.26
CA SER A 346 -18.14 5.67 2.99
C SER A 346 -19.64 5.39 2.98
N ALA A 347 -20.06 4.18 2.57
CA ALA A 347 -21.44 3.74 2.65
C ALA A 347 -21.91 3.57 4.10
N VAL A 348 -21.05 3.01 4.97
CA VAL A 348 -21.31 2.95 6.42
C VAL A 348 -21.52 4.37 6.97
N ASP A 349 -20.61 5.28 6.66
CA ASP A 349 -20.66 6.67 7.12
C ASP A 349 -21.93 7.38 6.61
N PHE A 350 -22.32 7.12 5.35
CA PHE A 350 -23.53 7.67 4.74
C PHE A 350 -24.79 7.24 5.50
N PHE A 351 -24.96 5.94 5.75
CA PHE A 351 -26.15 5.45 6.46
C PHE A 351 -26.18 5.89 7.92
N GLN A 352 -25.02 5.95 8.60
CA GLN A 352 -24.94 6.48 9.95
C GLN A 352 -25.35 7.97 9.99
N ALA A 353 -24.82 8.79 9.08
CA ALA A 353 -25.18 10.20 8.97
C ALA A 353 -26.67 10.38 8.64
N LEU A 354 -27.22 9.54 7.74
CA LEU A 354 -28.63 9.55 7.35
C LEU A 354 -29.54 9.15 8.52
N HIS A 355 -29.19 8.12 9.29
CA HIS A 355 -29.94 7.71 10.49
C HIS A 355 -29.87 8.75 11.62
N GLY A 356 -28.82 9.56 11.66
CA GLY A 356 -28.69 10.69 12.56
C GLY A 356 -29.62 11.87 12.22
N LEU A 357 -30.28 11.87 11.05
CA LEU A 357 -31.23 12.91 10.68
C LEU A 357 -32.53 12.79 11.48
N PRO A 358 -33.19 13.92 11.79
CA PRO A 358 -34.50 13.87 12.43
C PRO A 358 -35.54 13.27 11.47
N LYS A 359 -36.61 12.69 12.03
CA LYS A 359 -37.75 12.21 11.23
C LYS A 359 -38.38 13.34 10.40
N THR A 360 -38.46 14.54 10.98
CA THR A 360 -38.95 15.75 10.33
C THR A 360 -37.97 16.88 10.58
N PHE A 361 -37.62 17.62 9.53
CA PHE A 361 -36.70 18.74 9.63
C PHE A 361 -37.34 19.95 10.36
N PRO A 362 -36.55 20.74 11.13
CA PRO A 362 -37.02 21.96 11.81
C PRO A 362 -37.77 22.95 10.91
N ASP A 363 -38.72 23.71 11.46
CA ASP A 363 -39.48 24.78 10.79
C ASP A 363 -38.85 26.17 10.91
N GLN A 364 -37.83 26.35 11.74
CA GLN A 364 -37.09 27.61 11.82
C GLN A 364 -35.90 27.59 10.86
N PRO A 365 -35.75 28.58 9.97
CA PRO A 365 -34.65 28.60 9.01
C PRO A 365 -33.28 28.71 9.69
N GLU A 366 -33.16 29.45 10.80
CA GLU A 366 -31.92 29.57 11.57
C GLU A 366 -31.48 28.25 12.22
N VAL A 367 -32.44 27.45 12.69
CA VAL A 367 -32.15 26.12 13.24
C VAL A 367 -31.75 25.18 12.11
N LEU A 368 -32.47 25.21 10.97
CA LEU A 368 -32.20 24.33 9.84
C LEU A 368 -30.82 24.62 9.22
N PHE A 369 -30.47 25.90 9.06
CA PHE A 369 -29.14 26.34 8.61
C PHE A 369 -28.04 25.86 9.57
N GLN A 370 -28.22 26.06 10.88
CA GLN A 370 -27.23 25.62 11.86
C GLN A 370 -27.09 24.09 11.91
N GLN A 371 -28.20 23.34 11.82
CA GLN A 371 -28.13 21.87 11.77
C GLN A 371 -27.42 21.36 10.52
N TYR A 372 -27.52 22.07 9.39
CA TYR A 372 -26.75 21.71 8.20
C TYR A 372 -25.24 21.84 8.43
N ILE A 373 -24.82 22.97 8.99
CA ILE A 373 -23.44 23.26 9.37
C ILE A 373 -22.92 22.24 10.40
N ASP A 374 -23.71 21.90 11.41
CA ASP A 374 -23.23 21.02 12.49
C ASP A 374 -23.23 19.54 12.07
N LYS A 375 -24.22 19.11 11.28
CA LYS A 375 -24.52 17.69 11.08
C LYS A 375 -24.85 17.30 9.64
N TYR A 376 -25.76 18.00 8.96
CA TYR A 376 -26.34 17.45 7.72
C TYR A 376 -25.38 17.46 6.53
N HIS A 377 -24.41 18.38 6.49
CA HIS A 377 -23.33 18.37 5.49
C HIS A 377 -22.53 17.05 5.48
N ARG A 378 -22.54 16.27 6.57
CA ARG A 378 -21.88 14.97 6.64
C ARG A 378 -22.51 13.93 5.70
N VAL A 379 -23.80 14.07 5.40
CA VAL A 379 -24.48 13.23 4.41
C VAL A 379 -23.95 13.56 3.00
N ASP A 380 -23.79 14.84 2.67
CA ASP A 380 -23.16 15.28 1.41
C ASP A 380 -21.70 14.77 1.31
N ARG A 381 -20.92 14.88 2.40
CA ARG A 381 -19.53 14.35 2.46
C ARG A 381 -19.50 12.85 2.19
N ALA A 382 -20.28 12.07 2.92
CA ALA A 382 -20.27 10.62 2.79
C ALA A 382 -20.76 10.16 1.40
N TYR A 383 -21.79 10.82 0.84
CA TYR A 383 -22.27 10.55 -0.51
C TYR A 383 -21.19 10.85 -1.56
N ARG A 384 -20.53 12.02 -1.47
CA ARG A 384 -19.45 12.43 -2.37
C ARG A 384 -18.30 11.42 -2.36
N THR A 385 -17.83 11.07 -1.17
CA THR A 385 -16.71 10.13 -0.99
C THR A 385 -17.08 8.73 -1.46
N PHE A 386 -18.31 8.27 -1.19
CA PHE A 386 -18.83 7.01 -1.74
C PHE A 386 -18.81 6.98 -3.26
N VAL A 387 -19.39 7.99 -3.92
CA VAL A 387 -19.48 8.02 -5.39
C VAL A 387 -18.10 8.05 -6.03
N GLU A 388 -17.16 8.82 -5.47
CA GLU A 388 -15.79 8.88 -5.96
C GLU A 388 -15.09 7.51 -5.93
N HIS A 389 -15.15 6.81 -4.79
CA HIS A 389 -14.52 5.50 -4.66
C HIS A 389 -15.27 4.40 -5.40
N PHE A 390 -16.61 4.47 -5.46
CA PHE A 390 -17.43 3.56 -6.25
C PHE A 390 -17.10 3.62 -7.74
N GLN A 391 -16.83 4.81 -8.29
CA GLN A 391 -16.41 4.97 -9.69
C GLN A 391 -15.03 4.36 -9.99
N GLN A 392 -14.19 4.19 -8.97
CA GLN A 392 -12.85 3.59 -9.08
C GLN A 392 -12.86 2.09 -8.75
N ALA A 393 -13.89 1.59 -8.06
CA ALA A 393 -13.98 0.22 -7.62
C ALA A 393 -14.45 -0.71 -8.76
N GLU A 394 -13.67 -1.76 -9.03
CA GLU A 394 -14.01 -2.79 -10.01
C GLU A 394 -14.79 -3.96 -9.35
N LEU A 395 -15.87 -3.65 -8.62
CA LEU A 395 -16.69 -4.64 -7.92
C LEU A 395 -18.19 -4.45 -8.24
N GLU A 396 -18.75 -5.40 -9.00
CA GLU A 396 -20.14 -5.38 -9.50
C GLU A 396 -21.18 -5.39 -8.38
N GLU A 397 -20.86 -6.05 -7.27
CA GLU A 397 -21.71 -6.19 -6.08
C GLU A 397 -21.96 -4.87 -5.36
N LEU A 398 -21.19 -3.81 -5.66
CA LEU A 398 -21.46 -2.46 -5.17
C LEU A 398 -22.63 -1.79 -5.92
N LYS A 399 -23.06 -2.29 -7.09
CA LYS A 399 -24.13 -1.65 -7.89
C LYS A 399 -25.47 -1.56 -7.15
N PRO A 400 -26.00 -2.62 -6.51
CA PRO A 400 -27.23 -2.51 -5.72
C PRO A 400 -27.10 -1.54 -4.54
N LEU A 401 -25.94 -1.55 -3.86
CA LEU A 401 -25.64 -0.61 -2.77
C LEU A 401 -25.63 0.83 -3.27
N SER A 402 -24.98 1.09 -4.41
CA SER A 402 -24.98 2.39 -5.06
C SER A 402 -26.40 2.86 -5.40
N GLN A 403 -27.26 1.99 -5.94
CA GLN A 403 -28.66 2.32 -6.20
C GLN A 403 -29.43 2.67 -4.91
N ALA A 404 -29.21 1.92 -3.82
CA ALA A 404 -29.83 2.20 -2.53
C ALA A 404 -29.39 3.58 -1.98
N ILE A 405 -28.09 3.87 -2.00
CA ILE A 405 -27.53 5.16 -1.55
C ILE A 405 -28.08 6.30 -2.40
N GLU A 406 -28.10 6.17 -3.72
CA GLU A 406 -28.71 7.18 -4.62
C GLU A 406 -30.18 7.43 -4.28
N ASN A 407 -30.95 6.37 -4.02
CA ASN A 407 -32.37 6.49 -3.66
C ASN A 407 -32.59 7.24 -2.34
N PHE A 408 -31.81 6.93 -1.31
CA PHE A 408 -31.89 7.65 -0.04
C PHE A 408 -31.38 9.08 -0.17
N TYR A 409 -30.27 9.31 -0.85
CA TYR A 409 -29.73 10.64 -1.04
C TYR A 409 -30.70 11.55 -1.80
N THR A 410 -31.29 11.08 -2.90
CA THR A 410 -32.27 11.86 -3.68
C THR A 410 -33.60 12.05 -2.95
N ASN A 411 -34.23 10.97 -2.50
CA ASN A 411 -35.62 11.03 -2.01
C ASN A 411 -35.73 11.38 -0.53
N ARG A 412 -34.79 10.93 0.31
CA ARG A 412 -34.82 11.22 1.75
C ARG A 412 -34.05 12.49 2.07
N PHE A 413 -32.87 12.66 1.50
CA PHE A 413 -32.03 13.81 1.83
C PHE A 413 -32.38 15.04 0.99
N LEU A 414 -32.11 15.03 -0.33
CA LEU A 414 -32.30 16.20 -1.19
C LEU A 414 -33.77 16.64 -1.28
N ALA A 415 -34.72 15.72 -1.45
CA ALA A 415 -36.13 16.07 -1.60
C ALA A 415 -36.73 16.63 -0.31
N GLU A 416 -36.58 15.94 0.83
CA GLU A 416 -37.19 16.39 2.07
C GLU A 416 -36.48 17.61 2.68
N LEU A 417 -35.14 17.61 2.72
CA LEU A 417 -34.38 18.76 3.20
C LEU A 417 -34.63 19.97 2.30
N GLY A 418 -34.56 19.77 0.98
CA GLY A 418 -34.78 20.82 0.00
C GLY A 418 -36.19 21.40 0.06
N SER A 419 -37.23 20.55 0.17
CA SER A 419 -38.61 21.02 0.33
C SER A 419 -38.76 21.79 1.63
N ARG A 420 -38.24 21.26 2.75
CA ARG A 420 -38.35 21.95 4.03
C ARG A 420 -37.64 23.29 4.01
N TRP A 421 -36.42 23.35 3.48
CA TRP A 421 -35.69 24.60 3.33
C TRP A 421 -36.49 25.59 2.48
N SER A 422 -37.07 25.14 1.37
CA SER A 422 -37.94 25.97 0.50
C SER A 422 -39.18 26.50 1.23
N ASP A 423 -39.78 25.73 2.15
CA ASP A 423 -40.95 26.15 2.92
C ASP A 423 -40.62 27.23 3.95
N VAL A 424 -39.44 27.15 4.55
CA VAL A 424 -38.99 28.09 5.58
C VAL A 424 -38.20 29.27 4.98
N PHE A 425 -37.90 29.22 3.67
CA PHE A 425 -37.21 30.27 2.93
C PHE A 425 -38.15 31.45 2.66
N GLY A 426 -38.28 32.34 3.65
CA GLY A 426 -38.98 33.61 3.52
C GLY A 426 -38.06 34.76 3.10
N ALA A 427 -38.63 35.87 2.62
CA ALA A 427 -37.88 37.09 2.29
C ALA A 427 -37.07 37.67 3.47
N ASP A 428 -37.42 37.31 4.72
CA ASP A 428 -36.73 37.72 5.93
C ASP A 428 -35.65 36.73 6.41
N VAL A 429 -35.39 35.64 5.68
CA VAL A 429 -34.40 34.61 6.07
C VAL A 429 -33.02 35.22 6.32
N ALA A 430 -32.59 36.15 5.45
CA ALA A 430 -31.32 36.84 5.59
C ALA A 430 -31.23 37.67 6.89
N LYS A 431 -32.37 38.24 7.31
CA LYS A 431 -32.48 39.00 8.56
C LYS A 431 -32.48 38.08 9.78
N LYS A 432 -33.17 36.93 9.71
CA LYS A 432 -33.21 35.92 10.79
C LYS A 432 -31.85 35.30 11.08
N LEU A 433 -31.08 35.01 10.03
CA LEU A 433 -29.71 34.47 10.15
C LEU A 433 -28.69 35.53 10.60
N GLY A 434 -29.02 36.81 10.43
CA GLY A 434 -28.19 37.93 10.82
C GLY A 434 -27.18 38.35 9.76
N PHE A 435 -26.73 39.60 9.86
CA PHE A 435 -25.90 40.27 8.85
C PHE A 435 -24.59 39.55 8.54
N ARG A 436 -23.91 39.02 9.56
CA ARG A 436 -22.61 38.33 9.40
C ARG A 436 -22.72 37.02 8.64
N ALA A 437 -23.92 36.45 8.56
CA ALA A 437 -24.17 35.24 7.79
C ALA A 437 -24.40 35.53 6.30
N GLN A 438 -24.31 36.77 5.81
CA GLN A 438 -24.61 37.10 4.41
C GLN A 438 -23.34 37.30 3.58
N GLN A 439 -23.23 36.62 2.44
CA GLN A 439 -22.05 36.68 1.56
C GLN A 439 -21.74 38.09 1.06
N TRP A 440 -22.75 38.90 0.73
CA TRP A 440 -22.54 40.27 0.24
C TRP A 440 -21.89 41.22 1.28
N SER A 441 -21.87 40.79 2.55
CA SER A 441 -21.17 41.47 3.64
C SER A 441 -19.75 40.94 3.90
N PHE A 442 -19.31 39.92 3.15
CA PHE A 442 -18.07 39.16 3.40
C PHE A 442 -16.85 40.07 3.62
N PHE A 443 -16.63 41.01 2.71
CA PHE A 443 -15.49 41.92 2.81
C PHE A 443 -15.50 42.68 4.14
N LYS A 444 -16.62 43.32 4.47
CA LYS A 444 -16.79 44.12 5.69
C LYS A 444 -16.68 43.28 6.96
N SER A 445 -17.24 42.07 6.95
CA SER A 445 -17.34 41.20 8.12
C SER A 445 -16.06 40.40 8.40
N HIS A 446 -15.32 40.01 7.36
CA HIS A 446 -14.21 39.06 7.47
C HIS A 446 -12.87 39.55 6.92
N VAL A 447 -12.86 40.44 5.92
CA VAL A 447 -11.61 40.93 5.30
C VAL A 447 -11.15 42.22 5.95
N GLU A 448 -12.02 43.23 5.99
CA GLU A 448 -11.74 44.58 6.52
C GLU A 448 -11.14 44.55 7.94
N PRO A 449 -11.66 43.76 8.91
CA PRO A 449 -11.08 43.69 10.25
C PRO A 449 -9.66 43.13 10.30
N LEU A 450 -9.22 42.43 9.25
CA LEU A 450 -7.89 41.81 9.15
C LEU A 450 -6.89 42.67 8.39
N LEU A 451 -7.34 43.77 7.77
CA LEU A 451 -6.49 44.68 7.01
C LEU A 451 -5.51 45.48 7.87
N SER A 452 -5.33 45.16 9.17
CA SER A 452 -4.15 45.61 9.94
C SER A 452 -2.85 44.94 9.47
N ASP A 453 -2.97 43.78 8.82
CA ASP A 453 -1.87 42.98 8.28
C ASP A 453 -2.09 42.69 6.79
N ARG A 454 -1.13 41.98 6.16
CA ARG A 454 -1.35 41.43 4.82
C ARG A 454 -2.31 40.24 4.89
N VAL A 455 -3.34 40.26 4.03
CA VAL A 455 -4.39 39.23 3.97
C VAL A 455 -4.42 38.62 2.56
N PHE A 456 -4.46 37.29 2.52
CA PHE A 456 -4.74 36.52 1.32
C PHE A 456 -6.15 35.96 1.38
N VAL A 457 -6.92 36.12 0.31
CA VAL A 457 -8.27 35.56 0.18
C VAL A 457 -8.28 34.62 -1.01
N LEU A 458 -8.35 33.32 -0.74
CA LEU A 458 -8.54 32.28 -1.75
C LEU A 458 -10.04 32.11 -1.98
N ILE A 459 -10.48 32.22 -3.23
CA ILE A 459 -11.87 32.02 -3.62
C ILE A 459 -11.88 30.83 -4.58
N SER A 460 -12.57 29.76 -4.18
CA SER A 460 -12.76 28.58 -5.01
C SER A 460 -14.20 28.48 -5.45
N ASP A 461 -14.43 28.52 -6.75
CA ASP A 461 -15.76 28.40 -7.34
C ASP A 461 -16.36 27.05 -6.97
N ALA A 462 -17.65 27.05 -6.64
CA ALA A 462 -18.42 25.87 -6.26
C ALA A 462 -17.90 25.09 -5.03
N LEU A 463 -17.07 25.70 -4.17
CA LEU A 463 -16.56 25.06 -2.95
C LEU A 463 -17.66 24.99 -1.88
N ARG A 464 -18.28 23.82 -1.76
CA ARG A 464 -19.31 23.56 -0.75
C ARG A 464 -18.75 23.49 0.67
N TYR A 465 -19.65 23.66 1.65
CA TYR A 465 -19.30 23.66 3.07
C TYR A 465 -18.62 22.35 3.52
N GLU A 466 -19.12 21.17 3.13
CA GLU A 466 -18.54 19.88 3.52
C GLU A 466 -17.12 19.70 3.01
N ILE A 467 -16.81 20.19 1.80
CA ILE A 467 -15.46 20.11 1.24
C ILE A 467 -14.50 20.98 2.06
N ALA A 468 -14.98 22.14 2.53
CA ALA A 468 -14.18 23.00 3.41
C ALA A 468 -14.00 22.43 4.82
N THR A 469 -14.94 21.62 5.33
CA THR A 469 -14.73 20.88 6.59
C THR A 469 -13.53 19.94 6.46
N GLU A 470 -13.45 19.18 5.37
CA GLU A 470 -12.31 18.30 5.09
C GLU A 470 -11.01 19.07 4.87
N LEU A 471 -11.05 20.18 4.12
CA LEU A 471 -9.89 21.05 3.96
C LEU A 471 -9.40 21.58 5.33
N SER A 472 -10.31 21.90 6.25
CA SER A 472 -9.95 22.38 7.60
C SER A 472 -9.24 21.30 8.44
N GLU A 473 -9.67 20.04 8.29
CA GLU A 473 -9.04 18.87 8.91
C GLU A 473 -7.62 18.66 8.34
N GLU A 474 -7.46 18.73 7.01
CA GLU A 474 -6.16 18.58 6.35
C GLU A 474 -5.19 19.74 6.67
N ILE A 475 -5.67 20.98 6.75
CA ILE A 475 -4.84 22.11 7.20
C ILE A 475 -4.36 21.88 8.63
N SER A 476 -5.26 21.49 9.53
CA SER A 476 -4.94 21.23 10.94
C SER A 476 -3.95 20.06 11.10
N ARG A 477 -4.03 19.09 10.19
CA ARG A 477 -3.12 17.96 10.10
C ARG A 477 -1.72 18.36 9.61
N GLU A 478 -1.63 19.22 8.62
CA GLU A 478 -0.37 19.46 7.90
C GLU A 478 0.38 20.73 8.34
N LEU A 479 -0.31 21.67 9.00
CA LEU A 479 0.23 23.00 9.26
C LEU A 479 0.10 23.42 10.73
N ARG A 480 1.04 24.29 11.16
CA ARG A 480 0.99 24.95 12.47
C ARG A 480 0.14 26.21 12.39
N GLY A 481 -0.98 26.21 13.10
CA GLY A 481 -1.80 27.41 13.24
C GLY A 481 -3.16 27.12 13.84
N THR A 482 -3.99 28.16 13.86
CA THR A 482 -5.40 28.05 14.21
C THR A 482 -6.23 28.07 12.94
N VAL A 483 -7.12 27.08 12.80
CA VAL A 483 -8.12 27.02 11.74
C VAL A 483 -9.48 27.30 12.38
N ASN A 484 -10.28 28.17 11.78
CA ASN A 484 -11.65 28.43 12.18
C ASN A 484 -12.52 28.46 10.92
N LEU A 485 -13.50 27.54 10.86
CA LEU A 485 -14.45 27.42 9.76
C LEU A 485 -15.81 27.98 10.20
N GLN A 486 -16.26 29.00 9.49
CA GLN A 486 -17.60 29.56 9.60
C GLN A 486 -18.36 29.32 8.30
N ALA A 487 -19.66 29.60 8.29
CA ALA A 487 -20.49 29.55 7.11
C ALA A 487 -21.09 30.92 6.81
N ALA A 488 -21.33 31.18 5.53
CA ALA A 488 -22.18 32.28 5.07
C ALA A 488 -23.26 31.72 4.11
N LEU A 489 -24.32 32.48 3.97
CA LEU A 489 -25.40 32.29 3.02
C LEU A 489 -25.04 33.07 1.75
N SER A 490 -24.97 32.38 0.61
CA SER A 490 -24.61 32.95 -0.69
C SER A 490 -25.66 33.94 -1.20
N THR A 491 -25.30 34.72 -2.20
CA THR A 491 -26.25 35.51 -2.98
C THR A 491 -27.21 34.62 -3.77
N LEU A 492 -28.35 35.19 -4.13
CA LEU A 492 -29.29 34.62 -5.09
C LEU A 492 -29.24 35.45 -6.38
N PRO A 493 -29.15 34.82 -7.57
CA PRO A 493 -28.81 33.42 -7.79
C PRO A 493 -27.47 33.02 -7.18
N SER A 494 -27.35 31.76 -6.73
CA SER A 494 -26.08 31.19 -6.25
C SER A 494 -25.17 30.82 -7.43
N LYS A 495 -24.78 31.83 -8.19
CA LYS A 495 -24.01 31.75 -9.44
C LYS A 495 -22.75 32.58 -9.34
N THR A 496 -21.74 32.19 -10.11
CA THR A 496 -20.39 32.76 -10.11
C THR A 496 -20.38 34.28 -10.14
N HIS A 497 -21.03 34.89 -11.13
CA HIS A 497 -20.99 36.33 -11.33
C HIS A 497 -21.67 37.13 -10.19
N TRP A 498 -22.67 36.55 -9.53
CA TRP A 498 -23.30 37.15 -8.34
C TRP A 498 -22.42 37.01 -7.09
N GLY A 499 -21.96 35.79 -6.80
CA GLY A 499 -21.14 35.54 -5.62
C GLY A 499 -19.80 36.27 -5.68
N MET A 500 -19.15 36.28 -6.85
CA MET A 500 -17.89 37.01 -7.06
C MET A 500 -18.03 38.51 -6.84
N ALA A 501 -19.15 39.11 -7.28
CA ALA A 501 -19.42 40.52 -7.01
C ALA A 501 -19.66 40.79 -5.52
N ALA A 502 -20.32 39.87 -4.82
CA ALA A 502 -20.66 39.96 -3.42
C ALA A 502 -19.43 39.91 -2.48
N LEU A 503 -18.39 39.17 -2.88
CA LEU A 503 -17.15 39.02 -2.12
C LEU A 503 -16.22 40.25 -2.18
N LEU A 504 -16.51 41.23 -3.05
CA LEU A 504 -15.71 42.44 -3.23
C LEU A 504 -16.08 43.54 -2.22
N PRO A 505 -15.17 44.49 -1.93
CA PRO A 505 -15.50 45.68 -1.14
C PRO A 505 -16.64 46.47 -1.79
N GLY A 506 -17.55 46.98 -0.97
CA GLY A 506 -18.68 47.81 -1.40
C GLY A 506 -19.93 47.62 -0.53
N ASN A 507 -21.01 48.34 -0.86
CA ASN A 507 -22.23 48.37 -0.06
C ASN A 507 -23.47 47.85 -0.79
N THR A 508 -23.49 47.91 -2.12
CA THR A 508 -24.65 47.63 -2.96
C THR A 508 -24.30 46.72 -4.13
N LEU A 509 -25.26 45.87 -4.51
CA LEU A 509 -25.24 45.08 -5.74
C LEU A 509 -26.35 45.62 -6.65
N SER A 510 -26.08 45.69 -7.95
CA SER A 510 -27.09 46.07 -8.95
C SER A 510 -26.87 45.29 -10.24
N VAL A 511 -27.87 45.26 -11.10
CA VAL A 511 -27.80 44.65 -12.44
C VAL A 511 -27.94 45.76 -13.47
N ASP A 512 -27.09 45.77 -14.49
CA ASP A 512 -27.22 46.70 -15.62
C ASP A 512 -28.18 46.20 -16.70
N ASP A 513 -28.44 47.02 -17.72
CA ASP A 513 -29.36 46.68 -18.83
C ASP A 513 -28.91 45.45 -19.63
N LYS A 514 -27.67 44.98 -19.44
CA LYS A 514 -27.10 43.80 -20.11
C LYS A 514 -27.14 42.55 -19.23
N GLY A 515 -27.68 42.63 -18.01
CA GLY A 515 -27.68 41.52 -17.05
C GLY A 515 -26.36 41.38 -16.28
N SER A 516 -25.42 42.33 -16.41
CA SER A 516 -24.15 42.27 -15.70
C SER A 516 -24.30 42.75 -14.27
N VAL A 517 -23.76 41.98 -13.33
CA VAL A 517 -23.77 42.36 -11.90
C VAL A 517 -22.68 43.40 -11.64
N LEU A 518 -23.07 44.45 -10.93
CA LEU A 518 -22.20 45.57 -10.55
C LEU A 518 -22.08 45.65 -9.03
N ARG A 519 -20.91 46.12 -8.56
CA ARG A 519 -20.64 46.44 -7.15
C ARG A 519 -20.47 47.96 -7.00
N ASP A 520 -21.39 48.60 -6.28
CA ASP A 520 -21.47 50.07 -6.17
C ASP A 520 -21.37 50.77 -7.54
N GLY A 521 -22.10 50.25 -8.55
CA GLY A 521 -22.13 50.78 -9.92
C GLY A 521 -20.92 50.44 -10.79
N ARG A 522 -19.97 49.64 -10.32
CA ARG A 522 -18.77 49.22 -11.08
C ARG A 522 -18.89 47.79 -11.56
N SER A 523 -18.44 47.53 -12.79
CA SER A 523 -18.38 46.17 -13.34
C SER A 523 -17.48 45.27 -12.50
N THR A 524 -17.90 44.02 -12.33
CA THR A 524 -17.14 42.95 -11.66
C THR A 524 -16.80 41.81 -12.63
N GLU A 525 -17.01 42.01 -13.92
CA GLU A 525 -16.82 41.00 -14.95
C GLU A 525 -15.33 40.82 -15.28
N GLY A 526 -14.81 39.60 -15.09
CA GLY A 526 -13.42 39.28 -15.33
C GLY A 526 -12.46 39.71 -14.22
N LEU A 527 -11.20 39.30 -14.33
CA LEU A 527 -10.19 39.54 -13.29
C LEU A 527 -9.84 41.03 -13.16
N GLU A 528 -9.64 41.73 -14.27
CA GLU A 528 -9.23 43.14 -14.31
C GLU A 528 -10.27 44.08 -13.69
N ALA A 529 -11.57 43.83 -13.93
CA ALA A 529 -12.63 44.62 -13.32
C ALA A 529 -12.66 44.44 -11.79
N ARG A 530 -12.50 43.21 -11.31
CA ARG A 530 -12.41 42.89 -9.88
C ARG A 530 -11.19 43.54 -9.22
N ILE A 531 -10.04 43.57 -9.89
CA ILE A 531 -8.84 44.30 -9.42
C ILE A 531 -9.14 45.79 -9.25
N LYS A 532 -9.79 46.43 -10.23
CA LYS A 532 -10.17 47.84 -10.13
C LYS A 532 -11.09 48.12 -8.93
N VAL A 533 -12.09 47.25 -8.70
CA VAL A 533 -12.98 47.38 -7.53
C VAL A 533 -12.18 47.25 -6.22
N LEU A 534 -11.30 46.26 -6.11
CA LEU A 534 -10.44 46.08 -4.93
C LEU A 534 -9.57 47.32 -4.66
N GLN A 535 -8.89 47.84 -5.68
CA GLN A 535 -8.02 49.01 -5.56
C GLN A 535 -8.78 50.28 -5.15
N GLN A 536 -10.02 50.45 -5.63
CA GLN A 536 -10.79 51.67 -5.40
C GLN A 536 -11.59 51.66 -4.10
N ALA A 537 -11.95 50.50 -3.57
CA ALA A 537 -12.90 50.40 -2.45
C ALA A 537 -12.35 49.68 -1.20
N SER A 538 -11.22 48.98 -1.27
CA SER A 538 -10.67 48.28 -0.09
C SER A 538 -9.95 49.18 0.92
N GLY A 539 -9.60 50.41 0.52
CA GLY A 539 -8.83 51.35 1.35
C GLY A 539 -7.35 51.00 1.49
N VAL A 540 -6.85 50.00 0.77
CA VAL A 540 -5.45 49.55 0.79
C VAL A 540 -4.96 49.16 -0.60
N GLU A 541 -3.65 49.06 -0.78
CA GLU A 541 -3.06 48.49 -2.01
C GLU A 541 -3.51 47.04 -2.18
N ALA A 542 -4.24 46.77 -3.26
CA ALA A 542 -4.88 45.48 -3.51
C ALA A 542 -4.66 44.96 -4.93
N THR A 543 -4.65 43.64 -5.08
CA THR A 543 -4.52 42.96 -6.38
C THR A 543 -5.22 41.60 -6.36
N ALA A 544 -5.27 40.93 -7.50
CA ALA A 544 -5.77 39.57 -7.62
C ALA A 544 -5.01 38.71 -8.64
N PHE A 545 -5.01 37.40 -8.44
CA PHE A 545 -4.36 36.41 -9.30
C PHE A 545 -5.25 35.18 -9.52
N LYS A 546 -4.87 34.33 -10.48
CA LYS A 546 -5.39 32.96 -10.55
C LYS A 546 -4.52 32.02 -9.70
N LEU A 547 -5.12 30.99 -9.09
CA LEU A 547 -4.41 30.02 -8.26
C LEU A 547 -3.29 29.28 -9.02
N PRO A 548 -3.47 28.88 -10.30
CA PRO A 548 -2.37 28.33 -11.10
C PRO A 548 -1.16 29.25 -11.22
N ASP A 549 -1.34 30.57 -11.31
CA ASP A 549 -0.24 31.54 -11.34
C ASP A 549 0.49 31.57 -9.99
N LEU A 550 -0.26 31.56 -8.88
CA LEU A 550 0.31 31.48 -7.54
C LEU A 550 1.17 30.22 -7.36
N LEU A 551 0.75 29.08 -7.91
CA LEU A 551 1.46 27.80 -7.76
C LEU A 551 2.62 27.62 -8.74
N SER A 552 2.56 28.19 -9.95
CA SER A 552 3.55 27.97 -11.01
C SER A 552 4.70 28.98 -11.05
N ILE A 553 4.44 30.26 -10.74
CA ILE A 553 5.47 31.31 -10.78
C ILE A 553 6.59 30.99 -9.78
N PRO A 554 7.88 31.25 -10.06
CA PRO A 554 8.96 31.06 -9.08
C PRO A 554 8.78 31.89 -7.79
N THR A 555 9.28 31.39 -6.65
CA THR A 555 9.01 32.00 -5.33
C THR A 555 9.48 33.46 -5.23
N GLU A 556 10.70 33.78 -5.70
CA GLU A 556 11.24 35.14 -5.62
C GLU A 556 10.47 36.12 -6.51
N GLU A 557 10.09 35.69 -7.71
CA GLU A 557 9.27 36.50 -8.62
C GLU A 557 7.90 36.78 -8.01
N MET A 558 7.24 35.76 -7.46
CA MET A 558 5.95 35.91 -6.78
C MET A 558 6.07 36.84 -5.57
N ARG A 559 7.15 36.73 -4.77
CA ARG A 559 7.40 37.61 -3.63
C ARG A 559 7.50 39.07 -4.07
N ASN A 560 8.18 39.35 -5.18
CA ASN A 560 8.27 40.69 -5.74
C ASN A 560 6.92 41.21 -6.24
N ARG A 561 6.13 40.36 -6.93
CA ARG A 561 4.79 40.71 -7.42
C ARG A 561 3.81 41.08 -6.30
N ILE A 562 3.82 40.37 -5.18
CA ILE A 562 2.87 40.60 -4.07
C ILE A 562 3.37 41.65 -3.06
N LYS A 563 4.65 42.05 -3.12
CA LYS A 563 5.27 42.97 -2.15
C LYS A 563 4.52 44.30 -1.96
N PRO A 564 4.01 44.98 -3.02
CA PRO A 564 3.32 46.25 -2.87
C PRO A 564 1.95 46.13 -2.21
N TYR A 565 1.35 44.94 -2.22
CA TYR A 565 -0.05 44.75 -1.89
C TYR A 565 -0.24 44.25 -0.45
N ARG A 566 -1.30 44.75 0.17
CA ARG A 566 -1.77 44.36 1.50
C ARG A 566 -2.96 43.41 1.41
N LEU A 567 -3.78 43.54 0.37
CA LEU A 567 -4.87 42.61 0.08
C LEU A 567 -4.63 41.89 -1.23
N ILE A 568 -4.64 40.55 -1.21
CA ILE A 568 -4.44 39.73 -2.40
C ILE A 568 -5.57 38.71 -2.50
N TYR A 569 -6.38 38.82 -3.55
CA TYR A 569 -7.39 37.82 -3.90
C TYR A 569 -6.77 36.78 -4.86
N VAL A 570 -7.17 35.52 -4.73
CA VAL A 570 -6.69 34.43 -5.59
C VAL A 570 -7.89 33.57 -5.98
N TYR A 571 -8.16 33.45 -7.28
CA TYR A 571 -9.32 32.74 -7.82
C TYR A 571 -8.97 31.34 -8.32
N HIS A 572 -9.88 30.39 -8.10
CA HIS A 572 -9.73 28.97 -8.42
C HIS A 572 -11.08 28.39 -8.85
N ASP A 573 -11.14 27.59 -9.90
CA ASP A 573 -12.40 27.24 -10.59
C ASP A 573 -12.56 25.75 -10.95
N VAL A 574 -11.68 24.87 -10.45
CA VAL A 574 -11.60 23.46 -10.89
C VAL A 574 -12.92 22.67 -10.75
N ILE A 575 -13.68 22.90 -9.66
CA ILE A 575 -14.95 22.19 -9.43
C ILE A 575 -15.98 22.60 -10.48
N ASP A 576 -16.20 23.91 -10.62
CA ASP A 576 -17.21 24.48 -11.51
C ASP A 576 -16.87 24.20 -12.98
N ALA A 577 -15.61 24.41 -13.37
CA ALA A 577 -15.11 24.12 -14.71
C ALA A 577 -15.29 22.63 -15.12
N THR A 578 -15.26 21.72 -14.16
CA THR A 578 -15.53 20.29 -14.39
C THR A 578 -17.03 20.01 -14.45
N GLY A 579 -17.81 20.61 -13.55
CA GLY A 579 -19.24 20.37 -13.39
C GLY A 579 -20.11 20.94 -14.49
N ASP A 580 -19.79 22.13 -15.03
CA ASP A 580 -20.64 22.85 -15.98
C ASP A 580 -20.70 22.23 -17.39
N HIS A 581 -19.81 21.29 -17.68
CA HIS A 581 -19.75 20.61 -18.98
C HIS A 581 -20.30 19.19 -18.90
N ALA A 582 -21.30 18.89 -19.73
CA ALA A 582 -21.94 17.57 -19.78
C ALA A 582 -20.96 16.40 -19.98
N SER A 583 -19.86 16.63 -20.69
CA SER A 583 -18.82 15.61 -20.94
C SER A 583 -17.95 15.30 -19.72
N SER A 584 -17.93 16.16 -18.70
CA SER A 584 -17.08 16.04 -17.51
C SER A 584 -17.84 16.09 -16.19
N GLU A 585 -19.15 16.38 -16.18
CA GLU A 585 -19.93 16.55 -14.94
C GLU A 585 -19.89 15.33 -14.02
N SER A 586 -19.72 14.11 -14.57
CA SER A 586 -19.54 12.88 -13.79
C SER A 586 -18.27 12.87 -12.92
N GLY A 587 -17.28 13.70 -13.26
CA GLY A 587 -16.01 13.88 -12.54
C GLY A 587 -16.02 14.96 -11.45
N THR A 588 -17.15 15.63 -11.20
CA THR A 588 -17.26 16.75 -10.23
C THR A 588 -16.69 16.40 -8.87
N PHE A 589 -16.96 15.21 -8.35
CA PHE A 589 -16.50 14.81 -7.01
C PHE A 589 -15.01 14.51 -6.95
N LYS A 590 -14.41 14.02 -8.03
CA LYS A 590 -12.96 13.94 -8.17
C LYS A 590 -12.34 15.35 -8.22
N ALA A 591 -12.94 16.26 -8.98
CA ALA A 591 -12.52 17.66 -9.04
C ALA A 591 -12.61 18.36 -7.67
N ALA A 592 -13.56 18.00 -6.81
CA ALA A 592 -13.62 18.48 -5.43
C ALA A 592 -12.41 18.03 -4.59
N ARG A 593 -11.94 16.77 -4.75
CA ARG A 593 -10.73 16.28 -4.08
C ARG A 593 -9.46 16.98 -4.62
N GLU A 594 -9.39 17.20 -5.93
CA GLU A 594 -8.30 17.96 -6.57
C GLU A 594 -8.25 19.41 -6.07
N ALA A 595 -9.39 20.09 -6.02
CA ALA A 595 -9.54 21.44 -5.51
C ALA A 595 -9.04 21.57 -4.06
N MET A 596 -9.42 20.62 -3.18
CA MET A 596 -8.93 20.58 -1.81
C MET A 596 -7.40 20.45 -1.74
N GLY A 597 -6.81 19.58 -2.58
CA GLY A 597 -5.36 19.42 -2.68
C GLY A 597 -4.65 20.69 -3.16
N ASP A 598 -5.20 21.39 -4.14
CA ASP A 598 -4.63 22.62 -4.69
C ASP A 598 -4.75 23.80 -3.73
N LEU A 599 -5.86 23.93 -3.02
CA LEU A 599 -6.03 24.90 -1.93
C LEU A 599 -5.01 24.64 -0.80
N LEU A 600 -4.83 23.38 -0.39
CA LEU A 600 -3.85 23.03 0.65
C LEU A 600 -2.40 23.34 0.20
N LYS A 601 -2.04 23.02 -1.05
CA LYS A 601 -0.74 23.41 -1.63
C LYS A 601 -0.56 24.93 -1.65
N ALA A 602 -1.60 25.68 -2.03
CA ALA A 602 -1.57 27.14 -2.06
C ALA A 602 -1.35 27.72 -0.66
N ILE A 603 -2.09 27.24 0.35
CA ILE A 603 -1.93 27.66 1.75
C ILE A 603 -0.51 27.36 2.25
N LYS A 604 -0.01 26.14 2.05
CA LYS A 604 1.37 25.74 2.40
C LYS A 604 2.39 26.69 1.77
N ARG A 605 2.25 26.99 0.48
CA ARG A 605 3.16 27.88 -0.25
C ARG A 605 3.09 29.31 0.30
N LEU A 606 1.89 29.82 0.55
CA LEU A 606 1.68 31.17 1.10
C LEU A 606 2.39 31.33 2.46
N VAL A 607 2.19 30.38 3.37
CA VAL A 607 2.76 30.50 4.73
C VAL A 607 4.24 30.17 4.79
N ASN A 608 4.70 29.13 4.09
CA ASN A 608 6.08 28.65 4.21
C ASN A 608 7.08 29.39 3.29
N ARG A 609 6.62 30.00 2.19
CA ARG A 609 7.50 30.60 1.17
C ARG A 609 7.25 32.10 0.94
N LEU A 610 6.02 32.56 1.19
CA LEU A 610 5.57 33.93 0.93
C LEU A 610 5.22 34.72 2.19
N ASN A 611 5.55 34.17 3.38
CA ASN A 611 5.39 34.81 4.69
C ASN A 611 3.95 35.26 5.00
N ALA A 612 2.94 34.56 4.49
CA ALA A 612 1.55 34.82 4.84
C ALA A 612 1.29 34.43 6.30
N GLN A 613 0.68 35.34 7.07
CA GLN A 613 0.25 35.06 8.45
C GLN A 613 -1.23 34.69 8.53
N LYS A 614 -2.06 35.29 7.67
CA LYS A 614 -3.51 35.12 7.63
C LYS A 614 -3.94 34.74 6.22
N VAL A 615 -4.68 33.66 6.10
CA VAL A 615 -5.28 33.20 4.84
C VAL A 615 -6.77 32.96 5.08
N LEU A 616 -7.61 33.53 4.23
CA LEU A 616 -9.03 33.23 4.15
C LEU A 616 -9.28 32.34 2.94
N VAL A 617 -10.20 31.38 3.07
CA VAL A 617 -10.70 30.55 1.97
C VAL A 617 -12.21 30.63 1.97
N THR A 618 -12.80 30.91 0.81
CA THR A 618 -14.26 31.00 0.65
C THR A 618 -14.70 30.59 -0.76
N ALA A 619 -16.01 30.67 -1.02
CA ALA A 619 -16.64 30.34 -2.28
C ALA A 619 -17.60 31.44 -2.71
N ASP A 620 -17.89 31.50 -4.01
CA ASP A 620 -18.98 32.28 -4.59
C ASP A 620 -20.34 31.58 -4.46
N HIS A 621 -20.38 30.26 -4.62
CA HIS A 621 -21.53 29.40 -4.44
C HIS A 621 -21.10 27.97 -4.13
N GLY A 622 -22.07 27.12 -3.78
CA GLY A 622 -21.93 25.68 -3.89
C GLY A 622 -22.70 25.14 -5.10
N PHE A 623 -23.04 23.86 -5.10
CA PHE A 623 -23.74 23.22 -6.22
C PHE A 623 -24.68 22.14 -5.72
N GLN A 624 -25.64 21.70 -6.53
CA GLN A 624 -26.28 20.39 -6.37
C GLN A 624 -25.67 19.39 -7.34
N TYR A 625 -25.50 18.17 -6.86
CA TYR A 625 -25.08 17.04 -7.68
C TYR A 625 -25.92 15.82 -7.33
N GLN A 626 -26.36 15.11 -8.34
CA GLN A 626 -26.87 13.74 -8.21
C GLN A 626 -26.38 12.92 -9.40
N ARG A 627 -25.96 11.68 -9.16
CA ARG A 627 -25.50 10.79 -10.23
C ARG A 627 -26.69 10.19 -10.99
N ARG A 628 -27.79 9.89 -10.30
CA ARG A 628 -29.00 9.38 -10.96
C ARG A 628 -29.55 10.39 -11.98
N PRO A 629 -29.93 9.96 -13.19
CA PRO A 629 -30.61 10.83 -14.15
C PRO A 629 -31.87 11.49 -13.57
N ILE A 630 -32.12 12.74 -13.94
CA ILE A 630 -33.28 13.51 -13.47
C ILE A 630 -34.57 12.99 -14.11
N GLU A 631 -35.53 12.59 -13.29
CA GLU A 631 -36.83 12.10 -13.74
C GLU A 631 -37.71 13.22 -14.30
N ALA A 632 -38.69 12.88 -15.12
CA ALA A 632 -39.61 13.86 -15.69
C ALA A 632 -40.48 14.53 -14.61
N SER A 633 -40.80 13.82 -13.52
CA SER A 633 -41.51 14.34 -12.35
C SER A 633 -40.74 15.42 -11.59
N ASP A 634 -39.41 15.42 -11.69
CA ASP A 634 -38.54 16.38 -11.00
C ASP A 634 -38.21 17.61 -11.87
N LYS A 635 -38.85 17.71 -13.05
CA LYS A 635 -38.64 18.79 -14.01
C LYS A 635 -39.84 19.73 -14.06
N LEU A 636 -39.56 21.03 -13.99
CA LEU A 636 -40.52 22.10 -14.23
C LEU A 636 -40.33 22.68 -15.64
N GLN A 637 -41.39 23.21 -16.23
CA GLN A 637 -41.27 23.95 -17.49
C GLN A 637 -40.68 25.33 -17.22
N LEU A 638 -39.81 25.79 -18.12
CA LEU A 638 -39.23 27.13 -18.01
C LEU A 638 -40.33 28.19 -18.29
N PRO A 639 -40.53 29.18 -17.39
CA PRO A 639 -41.47 30.27 -17.63
C PRO A 639 -41.10 31.08 -18.87
N LYS A 640 -42.05 31.24 -19.80
CA LYS A 640 -41.91 32.06 -21.02
C LYS A 640 -42.87 33.25 -20.98
N VAL A 641 -42.65 34.15 -20.04
CA VAL A 641 -43.54 35.31 -19.78
C VAL A 641 -42.77 36.62 -19.89
N PRO A 642 -43.43 37.75 -20.25
CA PRO A 642 -42.79 39.06 -20.28
C PRO A 642 -42.17 39.45 -18.94
N GLY A 643 -41.06 40.20 -18.98
CA GLY A 643 -40.34 40.64 -17.80
C GLY A 643 -39.22 39.70 -17.35
N VAL A 644 -39.16 38.46 -17.85
CA VAL A 644 -38.00 37.57 -17.66
C VAL A 644 -36.81 38.09 -18.46
N PHE A 645 -35.66 38.26 -17.82
CA PHE A 645 -34.43 38.70 -18.49
C PHE A 645 -33.27 37.70 -18.37
N GLU A 646 -33.34 36.74 -17.44
CA GLU A 646 -32.32 35.71 -17.28
C GLU A 646 -32.93 34.40 -16.77
N THR A 647 -32.41 33.27 -17.26
CA THR A 647 -32.91 31.93 -16.92
C THR A 647 -31.80 30.89 -16.89
N ASP A 648 -31.87 29.98 -15.93
CA ASP A 648 -31.06 28.75 -15.87
C ASP A 648 -31.92 27.61 -15.29
N ARG A 649 -31.39 26.39 -15.16
CA ARG A 649 -32.06 25.20 -14.61
C ARG A 649 -32.53 25.37 -13.18
N ARG A 650 -31.93 26.29 -12.45
CA ARG A 650 -32.18 26.48 -11.01
C ARG A 650 -32.78 27.84 -10.67
N TYR A 651 -32.91 28.75 -11.64
CA TYR A 651 -33.54 30.03 -11.39
C TYR A 651 -34.09 30.74 -12.63
N VAL A 652 -34.94 31.71 -12.37
CA VAL A 652 -35.41 32.73 -13.32
C VAL A 652 -35.31 34.08 -12.65
N LEU A 653 -34.79 35.08 -13.36
CA LEU A 653 -34.81 36.47 -12.95
C LEU A 653 -35.80 37.29 -13.77
N SER A 654 -36.53 38.15 -13.08
CA SER A 654 -37.48 39.06 -13.71
C SER A 654 -37.43 40.46 -13.12
N SER A 655 -37.66 41.47 -13.96
CA SER A 655 -37.79 42.87 -13.54
C SER A 655 -39.16 43.19 -12.93
N THR A 656 -40.14 42.28 -13.06
CA THR A 656 -41.47 42.43 -12.49
C THR A 656 -41.93 41.13 -11.82
N PRO A 657 -42.79 41.18 -10.78
CA PRO A 657 -43.35 39.97 -10.20
C PRO A 657 -44.11 39.13 -11.25
N LEU A 658 -43.74 37.86 -11.36
CA LEU A 658 -44.37 36.85 -12.20
C LEU A 658 -45.40 36.03 -11.42
N GLN A 659 -46.46 35.64 -12.11
CA GLN A 659 -47.40 34.63 -11.63
C GLN A 659 -46.99 33.26 -12.19
N LEU A 660 -46.24 32.48 -11.40
CA LEU A 660 -45.78 31.15 -11.78
C LEU A 660 -46.64 30.06 -11.13
N GLU A 661 -46.70 28.90 -11.78
CA GLU A 661 -47.38 27.71 -11.23
C GLU A 661 -46.72 27.22 -9.93
N SER A 662 -47.45 26.40 -9.18
CA SER A 662 -46.97 25.73 -7.96
C SER A 662 -45.68 24.96 -8.24
N GLY A 663 -44.68 25.07 -7.36
CA GLY A 663 -43.37 24.44 -7.56
C GLY A 663 -42.19 25.40 -7.53
N ASN A 664 -42.45 26.70 -7.51
CA ASN A 664 -41.43 27.76 -7.46
C ASN A 664 -41.43 28.46 -6.09
N VAL A 665 -40.26 28.89 -5.64
CA VAL A 665 -40.09 29.84 -4.54
C VAL A 665 -39.75 31.19 -5.14
N GLN A 666 -40.44 32.24 -4.70
CA GLN A 666 -40.18 33.63 -5.10
C GLN A 666 -39.43 34.37 -3.99
N VAL A 667 -38.43 35.15 -4.39
CA VAL A 667 -37.63 35.99 -3.49
C VAL A 667 -37.46 37.37 -4.11
N ASP A 668 -37.78 38.42 -3.35
CA ASP A 668 -37.44 39.78 -3.71
C ASP A 668 -35.97 40.07 -3.35
N LEU A 669 -35.13 40.33 -4.35
CA LEU A 669 -33.70 40.53 -4.11
C LEU A 669 -33.39 41.86 -3.40
N SER A 670 -34.32 42.81 -3.36
CA SER A 670 -34.15 44.04 -2.57
C SER A 670 -34.15 43.73 -1.07
N ALA A 671 -35.05 42.84 -0.65
CA ALA A 671 -35.16 42.38 0.74
C ALA A 671 -34.02 41.42 1.13
N TYR A 672 -33.62 40.55 0.22
CA TYR A 672 -32.60 39.52 0.49
C TYR A 672 -31.17 40.06 0.45
N GLN A 673 -30.81 40.80 -0.61
CA GLN A 673 -29.43 41.22 -0.88
C GLN A 673 -29.29 42.64 -1.46
N LYS A 674 -30.30 43.49 -1.27
CA LYS A 674 -30.31 44.92 -1.65
C LYS A 674 -30.13 45.19 -3.14
N VAL A 675 -30.71 44.33 -3.98
CA VAL A 675 -30.76 44.53 -5.43
C VAL A 675 -32.16 44.97 -5.80
N GLU A 676 -32.30 46.24 -6.17
CA GLU A 676 -33.59 46.82 -6.52
C GLU A 676 -34.12 46.27 -7.85
N ASN A 677 -35.45 46.19 -7.97
CA ASN A 677 -36.16 45.84 -9.21
C ASN A 677 -35.81 44.45 -9.80
N VAL A 678 -35.37 43.49 -8.97
CA VAL A 678 -35.11 42.12 -9.42
C VAL A 678 -35.87 41.12 -8.55
N GLN A 679 -36.73 40.32 -9.19
CA GLN A 679 -37.43 39.20 -8.59
C GLN A 679 -36.72 37.90 -9.00
N TYR A 680 -36.41 37.07 -8.03
CA TYR A 680 -35.78 35.77 -8.20
C TYR A 680 -36.80 34.65 -8.00
N TYR A 681 -36.77 33.66 -8.87
CA TYR A 681 -37.58 32.45 -8.78
C TYR A 681 -36.68 31.23 -8.84
N SER A 682 -36.92 30.23 -7.99
CA SER A 682 -36.21 28.95 -8.03
C SER A 682 -37.18 27.77 -7.94
N PRO A 683 -36.95 26.66 -8.66
CA PRO A 683 -37.64 25.41 -8.39
C PRO A 683 -37.44 24.98 -6.94
N ARG A 684 -38.51 24.49 -6.31
CA ARG A 684 -38.49 24.02 -4.93
C ARG A 684 -37.55 22.83 -4.75
N GLY A 685 -36.77 22.84 -3.66
CA GLY A 685 -35.86 21.77 -3.29
C GLY A 685 -34.84 21.41 -4.38
N HIS A 686 -34.89 20.17 -4.86
CA HIS A 686 -33.96 19.62 -5.85
C HIS A 686 -34.48 19.63 -7.30
N LEU A 687 -35.70 20.17 -7.52
CA LEU A 687 -36.35 20.25 -8.83
C LEU A 687 -35.55 21.11 -9.82
N ARG A 688 -35.73 20.92 -11.12
CA ARG A 688 -34.96 21.67 -12.14
C ARG A 688 -35.87 22.13 -13.27
N TYR A 689 -35.64 23.32 -13.82
CA TYR A 689 -36.29 23.68 -15.07
C TYR A 689 -35.74 22.83 -16.23
N SER A 690 -36.63 22.46 -17.14
CA SER A 690 -36.29 21.74 -18.37
C SER A 690 -35.71 22.69 -19.40
N ILE A 691 -34.39 22.61 -19.63
CA ILE A 691 -33.65 23.38 -20.63
C ILE A 691 -32.94 22.40 -21.57
N SER A 692 -32.98 22.69 -22.88
CA SER A 692 -32.31 21.88 -23.90
C SER A 692 -30.80 22.13 -23.94
N GLY A 693 -29.99 21.06 -23.88
CA GLY A 693 -28.53 21.11 -24.01
C GLY A 693 -27.79 21.46 -22.70
N SER A 694 -26.65 20.79 -22.47
CA SER A 694 -25.78 20.78 -21.26
C SER A 694 -26.16 19.80 -20.13
N GLY A 695 -25.23 19.60 -19.20
CA GLY A 695 -25.30 18.63 -18.10
C GLY A 695 -26.52 18.83 -17.22
N VAL A 696 -26.96 17.74 -16.59
CA VAL A 696 -28.14 17.75 -15.70
C VAL A 696 -27.87 17.05 -14.39
N GLN A 697 -26.65 16.62 -14.11
CA GLN A 697 -26.26 16.04 -12.82
C GLN A 697 -25.75 17.15 -11.90
N TYR A 698 -24.83 17.98 -12.41
CA TYR A 698 -24.32 19.18 -11.75
C TYR A 698 -25.18 20.40 -12.10
N VAL A 699 -25.65 21.15 -11.10
CA VAL A 699 -26.38 22.41 -11.29
C VAL A 699 -26.13 23.36 -10.13
N HIS A 700 -26.20 24.66 -10.39
CA HIS A 700 -26.14 25.71 -9.37
C HIS A 700 -27.02 26.91 -9.78
N GLY A 701 -27.13 27.91 -8.92
CA GLY A 701 -27.99 29.09 -9.10
C GLY A 701 -29.30 29.02 -8.31
N GLY A 702 -29.58 27.89 -7.69
CA GLY A 702 -30.77 27.64 -6.89
C GLY A 702 -30.62 28.10 -5.44
N MET A 703 -31.54 27.62 -4.60
CA MET A 703 -31.59 27.96 -3.19
C MET A 703 -31.36 26.77 -2.26
N SER A 704 -30.84 25.64 -2.73
CA SER A 704 -30.60 24.53 -1.81
C SER A 704 -29.47 24.84 -0.83
N LEU A 705 -29.46 24.18 0.33
CA LEU A 705 -28.39 24.37 1.31
C LEU A 705 -27.01 24.01 0.74
N GLN A 706 -26.91 23.01 -0.14
CA GLN A 706 -25.67 22.66 -0.83
C GLN A 706 -25.17 23.78 -1.76
N GLU A 707 -26.07 24.59 -2.31
CA GLU A 707 -25.74 25.73 -3.16
C GLU A 707 -25.47 27.01 -2.35
N MET A 708 -26.17 27.16 -1.22
CA MET A 708 -26.22 28.40 -0.47
C MET A 708 -25.31 28.48 0.75
N VAL A 709 -25.01 27.36 1.40
CA VAL A 709 -24.12 27.33 2.57
C VAL A 709 -22.69 27.27 2.05
N ILE A 710 -22.03 28.43 2.03
CA ILE A 710 -20.65 28.58 1.58
C ILE A 710 -19.70 28.71 2.77
N PRO A 711 -18.46 28.20 2.65
CA PRO A 711 -17.49 28.24 3.73
C PRO A 711 -16.82 29.62 3.84
N ILE A 712 -16.53 30.02 5.08
CA ILE A 712 -15.59 31.08 5.42
C ILE A 712 -14.52 30.46 6.33
N LEU A 713 -13.48 29.90 5.74
CA LEU A 713 -12.36 29.30 6.46
C LEU A 713 -11.29 30.36 6.71
N SER A 714 -10.90 30.53 7.96
CA SER A 714 -9.79 31.40 8.36
C SER A 714 -8.66 30.56 8.93
N TYR A 715 -7.46 30.78 8.42
CA TYR A 715 -6.25 30.14 8.89
C TYR A 715 -5.24 31.20 9.32
N GLN A 716 -4.82 31.10 10.59
CA GLN A 716 -3.78 31.94 11.17
C GLN A 716 -2.55 31.10 11.46
N HIS A 717 -1.47 31.37 10.73
CA HIS A 717 -0.20 30.67 10.88
C HIS A 717 0.46 31.00 12.23
N GLN A 718 0.96 29.97 12.90
CA GLN A 718 1.73 30.09 14.14
C GLN A 718 3.15 29.58 13.93
N ARG A 719 4.13 30.39 14.34
CA ARG A 719 5.54 29.98 14.35
C ARG A 719 5.79 28.98 15.47
N ALA A 720 6.76 28.10 15.27
CA ALA A 720 7.17 27.15 16.29
C ALA A 720 7.66 27.87 17.56
N THR A 721 7.08 27.51 18.69
CA THR A 721 7.43 27.97 20.04
C THR A 721 7.66 26.76 20.95
N LYS A 722 8.51 26.92 21.96
CA LYS A 722 8.90 25.83 22.85
C LYS A 722 7.69 25.42 23.71
N GLY A 723 7.18 24.20 23.50
CA GLY A 723 6.01 23.67 24.22
C GLY A 723 4.66 23.87 23.52
N ASP A 724 4.62 24.49 22.33
CA ASP A 724 3.44 24.30 21.46
C ASP A 724 3.38 22.83 21.05
N GLY A 725 2.19 22.23 20.98
CA GLY A 725 2.01 20.81 20.65
C GLY A 725 2.50 20.40 19.25
N GLY A 726 3.20 21.27 18.50
CA GLY A 726 3.74 20.99 17.18
C GLY A 726 2.69 20.96 16.06
N VAL A 727 3.13 20.53 14.87
CA VAL A 727 2.23 20.06 13.80
C VAL A 727 1.64 18.72 14.22
N SER A 728 0.48 18.35 13.67
CA SER A 728 -0.06 17.01 13.87
C SER A 728 0.98 15.94 13.58
N ARG A 729 1.25 15.09 14.57
CA ARG A 729 2.20 13.98 14.49
C ARG A 729 1.46 12.66 14.60
N LYS A 730 2.06 11.58 14.12
CA LYS A 730 1.53 10.25 14.34
C LYS A 730 1.67 9.84 15.82
N VAL A 731 0.73 9.03 16.33
CA VAL A 731 0.74 8.44 17.68
C VAL A 731 2.05 7.68 17.90
N LYS A 732 2.57 7.73 19.13
CA LYS A 732 3.71 6.90 19.50
C LYS A 732 3.26 5.50 19.90
N ALA A 733 4.17 4.56 19.72
CA ALA A 733 4.01 3.16 20.10
C ALA A 733 5.00 2.84 21.22
N LEU A 734 4.52 2.28 22.32
CA LEU A 734 5.35 1.79 23.42
C LEU A 734 5.21 0.28 23.52
N ILE A 735 6.25 -0.37 24.04
CA ILE A 735 6.23 -1.79 24.39
C ILE A 735 6.18 -1.86 25.91
N THR A 736 5.18 -2.55 26.49
CA THR A 736 4.99 -2.61 27.96
C THR A 736 5.33 -3.97 28.57
N SER A 737 6.10 -4.80 27.86
CA SER A 737 6.47 -6.14 28.35
C SER A 737 7.36 -6.06 29.59
N THR A 738 6.91 -6.63 30.71
CA THR A 738 7.65 -6.68 31.99
C THR A 738 8.79 -7.69 31.97
N ASP A 739 8.68 -8.74 31.14
CA ASP A 739 9.74 -9.69 30.88
C ASP A 739 10.13 -9.62 29.39
N ARG A 740 11.41 -9.33 29.13
CA ARG A 740 12.01 -9.21 27.79
C ARG A 740 12.75 -10.48 27.37
N THR A 741 12.30 -11.63 27.89
CA THR A 741 12.86 -12.95 27.62
C THR A 741 11.83 -13.82 26.90
N VAL A 742 12.13 -14.20 25.66
CA VAL A 742 11.30 -15.15 24.90
C VAL A 742 11.65 -16.58 25.31
N ARG A 743 10.68 -17.31 25.88
CA ARG A 743 10.86 -18.71 26.33
C ARG A 743 10.15 -19.76 25.46
N ASN A 744 9.22 -19.30 24.62
CA ASN A 744 8.37 -20.15 23.79
C ASN A 744 8.49 -19.71 22.33
N ASN A 745 8.23 -20.62 21.38
CA ASN A 745 8.20 -20.28 19.95
C ASN A 745 7.07 -19.32 19.58
N THR A 746 6.06 -19.19 20.44
CA THR A 746 4.99 -18.21 20.29
C THR A 746 4.91 -17.40 21.57
N PHE A 747 4.91 -16.08 21.45
CA PHE A 747 4.80 -15.17 22.57
C PHE A 747 3.97 -13.94 22.17
N THR A 748 3.41 -13.27 23.15
CA THR A 748 2.63 -12.05 22.94
C THR A 748 3.36 -10.87 23.53
N VAL A 749 3.47 -9.81 22.74
CA VAL A 749 3.97 -8.50 23.17
C VAL A 749 2.78 -7.56 23.28
N MET A 750 2.71 -6.78 24.34
CA MET A 750 1.75 -5.68 24.44
C MET A 750 2.36 -4.43 23.81
N VAL A 751 1.75 -3.98 22.71
CA VAL A 751 2.03 -2.67 22.12
C VAL A 751 0.96 -1.70 22.57
N VAL A 752 1.38 -0.57 23.11
CA VAL A 752 0.49 0.45 23.65
C VAL A 752 0.58 1.69 22.78
N GLN A 753 -0.56 2.15 22.28
CA GLN A 753 -0.67 3.48 21.69
C GLN A 753 -0.64 4.51 22.84
N GLU A 754 0.46 5.25 22.91
CA GLU A 754 0.78 6.13 24.05
C GLU A 754 -0.32 7.18 24.26
N GLU A 755 -0.77 7.80 23.18
CA GLU A 755 -1.75 8.88 23.19
C GLU A 755 -3.02 8.51 22.39
N PRO A 756 -4.22 8.92 22.82
CA PRO A 756 -5.41 8.79 21.96
C PRO A 756 -5.23 9.55 20.65
N VAL A 757 -5.80 9.00 19.58
CA VAL A 757 -5.94 9.74 18.33
C VAL A 757 -6.82 10.95 18.56
N THR A 758 -6.36 12.10 18.08
CA THR A 758 -7.04 13.39 18.12
C THR A 758 -6.66 14.17 16.86
N ASP A 759 -7.22 15.36 16.65
CA ASP A 759 -6.87 16.22 15.50
C ASP A 759 -5.35 16.46 15.34
N LYS A 760 -4.62 16.51 16.46
CA LYS A 760 -3.16 16.75 16.49
C LYS A 760 -2.32 15.49 16.64
N ILE A 761 -2.95 14.35 16.91
CA ILE A 761 -2.28 13.08 17.15
C ILE A 761 -2.92 12.08 16.21
N ARG A 762 -2.29 11.85 15.07
CA ARG A 762 -2.80 11.01 13.99
C ARG A 762 -2.61 9.52 14.27
N PRO A 763 -3.44 8.66 13.66
CA PRO A 763 -3.17 7.24 13.62
C PRO A 763 -1.77 6.93 13.05
N ARG A 764 -1.22 5.79 13.45
CA ARG A 764 0.03 5.26 12.92
C ARG A 764 -0.12 3.79 12.61
N ARG A 765 0.18 3.41 11.37
CA ARG A 765 0.41 2.01 11.04
C ARG A 765 1.85 1.64 11.35
N VAL A 766 2.05 0.55 12.07
CA VAL A 766 3.38 0.04 12.44
C VAL A 766 3.56 -1.42 12.05
N ARG A 767 4.80 -1.79 11.70
CA ARG A 767 5.28 -3.16 11.57
C ARG A 767 6.06 -3.54 12.82
N ILE A 768 5.78 -4.69 13.40
CA ILE A 768 6.41 -5.17 14.63
C ILE A 768 7.03 -6.53 14.38
N GLY A 769 8.29 -6.70 14.76
CA GLY A 769 9.02 -7.95 14.64
C GLY A 769 10.21 -8.02 15.58
N LEU A 770 10.73 -9.22 15.81
CA LEU A 770 11.97 -9.46 16.53
C LEU A 770 13.10 -9.71 15.52
N TYR A 771 14.22 -9.01 15.68
CA TYR A 771 15.36 -9.05 14.76
C TYR A 771 16.65 -9.38 15.51
N GLU A 772 17.60 -10.03 14.84
CA GLU A 772 18.98 -10.07 15.32
C GLU A 772 19.59 -8.68 15.28
N LYS A 773 20.24 -8.26 16.37
CA LYS A 773 20.83 -6.91 16.46
C LYS A 773 21.89 -6.67 15.37
N GLU A 774 22.67 -7.70 15.06
CA GLU A 774 23.67 -7.69 13.99
C GLU A 774 23.03 -8.18 12.70
N GLY A 775 23.16 -7.41 11.61
CA GLY A 775 22.52 -7.73 10.33
C GLY A 775 21.02 -7.42 10.21
N ARG A 776 20.31 -7.16 11.32
CA ARG A 776 18.87 -6.80 11.35
C ARG A 776 17.97 -7.81 10.62
N ILE A 777 18.24 -9.09 10.81
CA ILE A 777 17.49 -10.18 10.19
C ILE A 777 16.31 -10.54 11.09
N ALA A 778 15.09 -10.58 10.53
CA ALA A 778 13.90 -10.97 11.27
C ALA A 778 13.95 -12.44 11.68
N VAL A 779 13.69 -12.72 12.97
CA VAL A 779 13.60 -14.09 13.52
C VAL A 779 12.16 -14.50 13.84
N THR A 780 11.22 -13.57 13.78
CA THR A 780 9.78 -13.84 13.89
C THR A 780 9.04 -13.55 12.58
N ASN A 781 7.75 -13.84 12.55
CA ASN A 781 6.85 -13.12 11.64
C ASN A 781 6.84 -11.62 11.98
N GLU A 782 6.45 -10.81 11.02
CA GLU A 782 6.25 -9.37 11.19
C GLU A 782 4.75 -9.07 11.13
N VAL A 783 4.23 -8.39 12.16
CA VAL A 783 2.81 -8.08 12.28
C VAL A 783 2.58 -6.60 11.98
N LEU A 784 1.67 -6.31 11.05
CA LEU A 784 1.15 -4.97 10.85
C LEU A 784 0.07 -4.66 11.87
N LEU A 785 0.13 -3.48 12.46
CA LEU A 785 -0.81 -3.02 13.48
C LEU A 785 -1.18 -1.55 13.23
N ASP A 786 -2.48 -1.26 13.28
CA ASP A 786 -3.00 0.10 13.17
C ASP A 786 -3.26 0.68 14.56
N LEU A 787 -2.45 1.67 14.94
CA LEU A 787 -2.62 2.46 16.15
C LEU A 787 -3.54 3.64 15.85
N ALA A 788 -4.85 3.40 15.92
CA ALA A 788 -5.88 4.37 15.51
C ALA A 788 -6.93 4.67 16.60
N SER A 789 -6.74 4.22 17.84
CA SER A 789 -7.77 4.33 18.88
C SER A 789 -7.93 5.76 19.39
N GLU A 790 -9.15 6.27 19.41
CA GLU A 790 -9.49 7.58 19.98
C GLU A 790 -9.77 7.52 21.50
N SER A 791 -9.80 6.33 22.08
CA SER A 791 -10.20 6.15 23.48
C SER A 791 -9.24 6.83 24.44
N SER A 792 -9.77 7.59 25.40
CA SER A 792 -8.98 8.18 26.49
C SER A 792 -8.45 7.13 27.50
N TYR A 793 -9.04 5.93 27.55
CA TYR A 793 -8.63 4.86 28.45
C TYR A 793 -7.45 4.07 27.87
N ALA A 794 -6.33 4.00 28.61
CA ALA A 794 -5.12 3.32 28.15
C ALA A 794 -5.36 1.83 27.84
N THR A 795 -6.22 1.16 28.62
CA THR A 795 -6.58 -0.25 28.44
C THR A 795 -7.28 -0.54 27.11
N GLU A 796 -7.90 0.46 26.49
CA GLU A 796 -8.54 0.35 25.15
C GLU A 796 -7.58 0.76 24.02
N ARG A 797 -6.32 1.01 24.36
CA ARG A 797 -5.20 1.35 23.45
C ARG A 797 -4.06 0.34 23.56
N GLU A 798 -4.36 -0.81 24.14
CA GLU A 798 -3.46 -1.94 24.32
C GLU A 798 -3.73 -3.00 23.24
N PHE A 799 -2.71 -3.27 22.44
CA PHE A 799 -2.78 -4.20 21.32
C PHE A 799 -1.90 -5.41 21.60
N PRO A 800 -2.48 -6.58 21.91
CA PRO A 800 -1.72 -7.82 22.05
C PRO A 800 -1.24 -8.29 20.67
N VAL A 801 0.08 -8.29 20.47
CA VAL A 801 0.71 -8.70 19.22
C VAL A 801 1.36 -10.06 19.42
N LYS A 802 0.81 -11.07 18.73
CA LYS A 802 1.33 -12.44 18.75
C LYS A 802 2.50 -12.55 17.77
N LEU A 803 3.69 -12.74 18.30
CA LEU A 803 4.90 -13.01 17.53
C LEU A 803 5.26 -14.50 17.62
N ILE A 804 5.74 -15.01 16.49
CA ILE A 804 6.02 -16.42 16.27
C ILE A 804 7.46 -16.52 15.79
N ILE A 805 8.32 -17.20 16.56
CA ILE A 805 9.71 -17.50 16.18
C ILE A 805 9.70 -18.52 15.05
N GLY A 806 10.47 -18.23 14.00
CA GLY A 806 10.62 -19.09 12.83
C GLY A 806 11.54 -20.30 13.08
N SER A 807 12.02 -20.90 11.99
CA SER A 807 12.90 -22.07 12.03
C SER A 807 14.37 -21.76 12.32
N ARG A 808 14.74 -20.47 12.30
CA ARG A 808 16.14 -20.03 12.45
C ARG A 808 16.65 -20.37 13.85
N LYS A 809 17.89 -20.88 13.95
CA LYS A 809 18.51 -21.15 15.25
C LYS A 809 18.65 -19.84 16.03
N THR A 810 18.03 -19.79 17.19
CA THR A 810 18.17 -18.68 18.14
C THR A 810 19.16 -19.05 19.24
N SER A 811 19.81 -18.07 19.84
CA SER A 811 20.83 -18.29 20.87
C SER A 811 20.64 -17.31 22.01
N SER A 812 20.76 -17.78 23.25
CA SER A 812 20.67 -16.94 24.44
C SER A 812 21.83 -15.95 24.58
N SER A 813 22.92 -16.16 23.83
CA SER A 813 24.08 -15.27 23.76
C SER A 813 23.97 -14.19 22.68
N THR A 814 23.05 -14.34 21.72
CA THR A 814 22.84 -13.35 20.65
C THR A 814 21.92 -12.23 21.15
N PRO A 815 22.28 -10.96 20.97
CA PRO A 815 21.38 -9.86 21.28
C PRO A 815 20.30 -9.70 20.20
N TYR A 816 19.04 -9.58 20.62
CA TYR A 816 17.90 -9.35 19.73
C TYR A 816 17.27 -7.99 19.99
N LEU A 817 16.64 -7.42 18.96
CA LEU A 817 15.89 -6.18 19.01
C LEU A 817 14.44 -6.44 18.66
N LEU A 818 13.53 -6.14 19.57
CA LEU A 818 12.10 -6.05 19.26
C LEU A 818 11.83 -4.64 18.76
N GLU A 819 11.48 -4.49 17.50
CA GLU A 819 11.32 -3.19 16.86
C GLU A 819 9.88 -2.97 16.41
N VAL A 820 9.41 -1.75 16.65
CA VAL A 820 8.19 -1.18 16.07
C VAL A 820 8.63 -0.15 15.05
N ARG A 821 8.31 -0.37 13.78
CA ARG A 821 8.69 0.48 12.66
C ARG A 821 7.45 1.09 12.01
N ASP A 822 7.52 2.32 11.55
CA ASP A 822 6.41 2.93 10.80
C ASP A 822 6.28 2.20 9.45
N ALA A 823 5.08 1.75 9.11
CA ALA A 823 4.89 0.92 7.92
C ALA A 823 5.05 1.70 6.61
N GLU A 824 4.93 3.04 6.64
CA GLU A 824 5.04 3.89 5.45
C GLU A 824 6.49 4.14 5.03
N ASP A 825 7.39 4.40 6.00
CA ASP A 825 8.77 4.85 5.73
C ASP A 825 9.86 3.99 6.41
N ASP A 826 9.45 2.91 7.07
CA ASP A 826 10.30 1.97 7.82
C ASP A 826 11.13 2.61 8.95
N THR A 827 10.76 3.83 9.39
CA THR A 827 11.44 4.49 10.50
C THR A 827 11.18 3.77 11.82
N VAL A 828 12.23 3.56 12.61
CA VAL A 828 12.12 2.92 13.93
C VAL A 828 11.38 3.87 14.88
N VAL A 829 10.17 3.47 15.29
CA VAL A 829 9.33 4.18 16.26
C VAL A 829 9.82 3.90 17.68
N THR A 830 10.01 2.62 17.98
CA THR A 830 10.49 2.10 19.27
C THR A 830 11.34 0.84 19.02
N SER A 831 12.41 0.66 19.79
CA SER A 831 13.28 -0.52 19.72
C SER A 831 13.73 -0.88 21.14
N GLU A 832 13.59 -2.14 21.52
CA GLU A 832 14.02 -2.66 22.82
C GLU A 832 14.91 -3.90 22.66
N GLU A 833 15.93 -4.04 23.52
CA GLU A 833 16.76 -5.25 23.55
C GLU A 833 16.04 -6.41 24.28
N TRP A 834 16.04 -7.57 23.64
CA TRP A 834 15.38 -8.79 24.10
C TRP A 834 16.36 -9.97 24.10
N ARG A 835 16.06 -10.99 24.93
CA ARG A 835 16.79 -12.25 24.97
C ARG A 835 15.89 -13.39 24.53
N VAL A 836 16.44 -14.33 23.76
CA VAL A 836 15.73 -15.55 23.36
C VAL A 836 16.34 -16.74 24.10
N ASN A 837 15.54 -17.40 24.94
CA ASN A 837 15.93 -18.57 25.73
C ASN A 837 14.84 -19.65 25.64
N ILE A 838 14.74 -20.28 24.47
CA ILE A 838 13.79 -21.36 24.21
C ILE A 838 14.43 -22.68 24.68
N LEU A 839 13.90 -23.27 25.75
CA LEU A 839 14.47 -24.46 26.42
C LEU A 839 14.42 -25.77 25.59
N PHE A 840 13.84 -25.75 24.38
CA PHE A 840 13.63 -26.96 23.55
C PHE A 840 14.07 -26.79 22.09
N SER A 841 15.15 -26.06 21.81
CA SER A 841 15.77 -26.07 20.48
C SER A 841 16.64 -27.33 20.28
N ASN A 842 16.02 -28.43 19.82
CA ASN A 842 16.69 -29.57 19.16
C ASN A 842 17.81 -30.35 19.92
N ASP A 843 17.68 -30.63 21.21
CA ASP A 843 18.58 -31.60 21.89
C ASP A 843 18.14 -33.08 21.72
N PHE A 844 17.82 -33.50 20.50
CA PHE A 844 17.58 -34.92 20.16
C PHE A 844 18.58 -35.46 19.12
N ASP A 845 19.77 -34.87 19.02
CA ASP A 845 20.88 -35.38 18.19
C ASP A 845 21.84 -36.32 18.93
N ALA A 846 21.45 -36.84 20.10
CA ALA A 846 22.26 -37.82 20.83
C ALA A 846 21.38 -38.83 21.58
N PHE A 847 20.77 -39.77 20.84
CA PHE A 847 20.55 -41.16 21.31
C PHE A 847 20.40 -42.12 20.14
#